data_AF-A0A8X8BKT9-F1
#
_entry.id   AF-A0A8X8BKT9-F1
#
_cell.length_a   1.000
_cell.length_b   1.000
_cell.length_c   1.000
_cell.angle_alpha   90.00
_cell.angle_beta   90.00
_cell.angle_gamma   90.00
#
_symmetry.space_group_name_H-M   'P 1'
#
loop_
_entity.id
_entity.type
_entity.pdbx_description
1 polymer ?
#
loop_
_entity_poly.entity_id
_entity_poly.type
_entity_poly.pdbx_seq_one_letter_code
_entity_poly.pdbx_strand_id
1 'polypeptide(L)'
;MNYGNDPYTLQYGGCGEAGRYIHLTPDFLIDDKFLRIYGPRERVLVHEWAHLRWGVYDEYNEDKPFYFASDKSFEATRCSVDITGVMAECKDPQCSAIKPCEIDKVTGSPTEKCKFFPDKKQRTTSSIMFVQGLNVITEFCNQNTHNAEAPNMQNKMCKSKSVWEVIEQSKDFKASVPMNENAPPPTTFTYLQGGDRVICLVLDVSSNMKISQRKERLRQAAELFILQFIETGSFLGIVQFNSKGKILQELTHIEDDNFRITLANRLPNLAEGGLNICEGIRTAFRLEIAGKKTQGKDWLNGTVSVDRTIGNDTVFVVTWETMATPAIYVFSPSGQDYSADFVVDMALKESHLKIPGTAETLTMTVTSRAGSSSQPSVTVNAYMNKDSTNAQSPFKVYAEVSKGYLPVLGAKVTASIESDTNKEEFQLLDNGAGADIIKNDGVYSGYFFKFSGNGRYSLKVKAQGIEKVTRLSFRKGARAYYIPGYHENGYIFPNPQKPPVSEEDHQSDLGSFTRTTSGGVLVVTGMIGLQSPSFPPCQITDLDANIEGEQVSLSWTAPGEHVDQGTEGEVVTLAEALRDGCRGYSTLLNCLEDYANEREGETVREKQVATSGERTFQPLAMLQMPAVSKATLNPGHFDGKGAWETYYTRFRMVAMANRWHTQEEAVQLAAALEGDALNALTDFGEEELLEVGTLAAALEQRFVCVQRIHSGHQTAVGEANS
;
A
#
# COMPACT_ATOMS: atom_id res chain seq x y z
N MET A 1 10.48 -18.41 -8.28
CA MET A 1 9.68 -17.17 -8.39
C MET A 1 10.64 -16.00 -8.54
N ASN A 2 10.50 -15.22 -9.60
CA ASN A 2 11.34 -14.05 -9.84
C ASN A 2 10.68 -12.81 -9.23
N TYR A 3 10.62 -12.75 -7.89
CA TYR A 3 10.28 -11.49 -7.24
C TYR A 3 11.37 -10.46 -7.52
N GLY A 4 10.99 -9.21 -7.76
CA GLY A 4 11.93 -8.13 -8.04
C GLY A 4 12.96 -8.01 -6.93
N ASN A 5 14.23 -8.25 -7.25
CA ASN A 5 15.37 -8.18 -6.33
C ASN A 5 15.83 -6.72 -6.13
N ASP A 6 14.86 -5.81 -6.08
CA ASP A 6 15.06 -4.38 -5.99
C ASP A 6 15.21 -3.99 -4.50
N PRO A 7 16.30 -3.32 -4.12
CA PRO A 7 16.38 -2.58 -2.87
C PRO A 7 15.29 -1.50 -2.84
N TYR A 8 14.55 -1.42 -1.74
CA TYR A 8 13.59 -0.33 -1.49
C TYR A 8 13.37 -0.10 0.00
N THR A 9 12.79 1.05 0.32
CA THR A 9 12.36 1.43 1.66
C THR A 9 10.87 1.74 1.66
N LEU A 10 10.10 1.15 2.59
CA LEU A 10 8.69 1.49 2.71
C LEU A 10 8.52 2.85 3.42
N GLN A 11 8.39 3.91 2.63
CA GLN A 11 8.26 5.30 3.09
C GLN A 11 6.90 5.90 2.68
N TYR A 12 5.95 5.86 3.61
CA TYR A 12 4.63 6.51 3.50
C TYR A 12 4.53 7.85 4.25
N GLY A 13 5.57 8.18 5.03
CA GLY A 13 5.65 9.40 5.83
C GLY A 13 5.96 10.62 4.97
N GLY A 14 5.66 11.81 5.49
CA GLY A 14 6.04 13.09 4.90
C GLY A 14 7.55 13.38 5.00
N CYS A 15 7.99 14.50 4.43
CA CYS A 15 9.39 14.93 4.54
C CYS A 15 9.86 15.04 6.00
N GLY A 16 10.95 14.37 6.35
CA GLY A 16 11.47 14.33 7.72
C GLY A 16 10.84 13.24 8.61
N GLU A 17 9.84 12.49 8.13
CA GLU A 17 9.23 11.36 8.84
C GLU A 17 9.89 10.04 8.45
N ALA A 18 10.38 9.29 9.44
CA ALA A 18 11.04 8.01 9.22
C ALA A 18 10.14 6.99 8.49
N GLY A 19 10.72 6.26 7.54
CA GLY A 19 10.10 5.10 6.91
C GLY A 19 9.95 3.91 7.87
N ARG A 20 9.34 2.82 7.38
CA ARG A 20 8.98 1.66 8.20
C ARG A 20 10.06 0.59 8.27
N TYR A 21 10.56 0.17 7.12
CA TYR A 21 11.56 -0.88 6.96
C TYR A 21 12.28 -0.72 5.62
N ILE A 22 13.53 -1.18 5.55
CA ILE A 22 14.27 -1.41 4.31
C ILE A 22 14.08 -2.87 3.91
N HIS A 23 13.91 -3.13 2.62
CA HIS A 23 13.89 -4.47 2.05
C HIS A 23 15.12 -4.70 1.18
N LEU A 24 15.89 -5.75 1.52
CA LEU A 24 17.00 -6.26 0.72
C LEU A 24 16.82 -7.77 0.55
N THR A 25 16.87 -8.27 -0.68
CA THR A 25 16.78 -9.72 -0.92
C THR A 25 18.13 -10.40 -0.72
N PRO A 26 18.16 -11.71 -0.39
CA PRO A 26 19.41 -12.48 -0.35
C PRO A 26 20.17 -12.44 -1.68
N ASP A 27 19.46 -12.50 -2.80
CA ASP A 27 20.03 -12.37 -4.14
C ASP A 27 20.74 -11.02 -4.34
N PHE A 28 20.14 -9.90 -3.91
CA PHE A 28 20.80 -8.58 -3.98
C PHE A 28 22.11 -8.56 -3.19
N LEU A 29 22.11 -9.15 -1.98
CA LEU A 29 23.26 -9.18 -1.09
C LEU A 29 24.40 -10.08 -1.58
N ILE A 30 24.10 -11.14 -2.34
CA ILE A 30 25.06 -12.21 -2.70
C ILE A 30 25.45 -12.17 -4.19
N ASP A 31 24.54 -11.81 -5.10
CA ASP A 31 24.79 -11.86 -6.55
C ASP A 31 25.40 -10.54 -7.07
N ASP A 32 26.65 -10.60 -7.51
CA ASP A 32 27.40 -9.45 -8.01
C ASP A 32 26.87 -8.87 -9.33
N LYS A 33 25.89 -9.50 -10.00
CA LYS A 33 25.19 -8.86 -11.13
C LYS A 33 24.54 -7.52 -10.71
N PHE A 34 24.06 -7.43 -9.47
CA PHE A 34 23.40 -6.22 -8.95
C PHE A 34 24.36 -5.04 -8.74
N LEU A 35 25.66 -5.30 -8.56
CA LEU A 35 26.68 -4.24 -8.51
C LEU A 35 26.76 -3.44 -9.82
N ARG A 36 26.40 -4.05 -10.96
CA ARG A 36 26.34 -3.37 -12.27
C ARG A 36 25.00 -2.67 -12.53
N ILE A 37 23.98 -2.95 -11.75
CA ILE A 37 22.59 -2.47 -11.92
C ILE A 37 22.34 -1.26 -11.02
N TYR A 38 22.68 -1.37 -9.73
CA TYR A 38 22.47 -0.33 -8.71
C TYR A 38 23.76 0.30 -8.18
N GLY A 39 24.91 -0.31 -8.46
CA GLY A 39 26.20 0.07 -7.88
C GLY A 39 26.56 -0.66 -6.59
N PRO A 40 27.59 -0.18 -5.87
CA PRO A 40 28.07 -0.82 -4.65
C PRO A 40 27.04 -0.86 -3.53
N ARG A 41 26.94 -2.02 -2.87
CA ARG A 41 25.90 -2.36 -1.89
C ARG A 41 25.89 -1.41 -0.69
N GLU A 42 27.05 -0.89 -0.30
CA GLU A 42 27.21 0.08 0.77
C GLU A 42 26.56 1.44 0.44
N ARG A 43 26.62 1.92 -0.80
CA ARG A 43 25.98 3.18 -1.20
C ARG A 43 24.48 3.03 -1.38
N VAL A 44 24.05 1.88 -1.90
CA VAL A 44 22.64 1.49 -1.93
C VAL A 44 22.07 1.43 -0.51
N LEU A 45 22.78 0.81 0.44
CA LEU A 45 22.34 0.78 1.84
C LEU A 45 22.25 2.18 2.43
N VAL A 46 23.16 3.10 2.12
CA VAL A 46 23.09 4.51 2.57
C VAL A 46 21.90 5.25 1.95
N HIS A 47 21.60 5.03 0.68
CA HIS A 47 20.44 5.58 -0.03
C HIS A 47 19.12 5.11 0.64
N GLU A 48 18.93 3.81 0.81
CA GLU A 48 17.77 3.24 1.52
C GLU A 48 17.70 3.66 3.00
N TRP A 49 18.85 3.76 3.66
CA TRP A 49 18.91 4.25 5.05
C TRP A 49 18.48 5.71 5.17
N ALA A 50 18.75 6.56 4.18
CA ALA A 50 18.33 7.95 4.19
C ALA A 50 16.80 8.08 4.14
N HIS A 51 16.14 7.32 3.25
CA HIS A 51 14.68 7.17 3.23
C HIS A 51 14.16 6.69 4.59
N LEU A 52 14.73 5.61 5.13
CA LEU A 52 14.26 5.00 6.38
C LEU A 52 14.40 5.95 7.56
N ARG A 53 15.58 6.56 7.73
CA ARG A 53 15.94 7.25 8.98
C ARG A 53 15.51 8.70 9.00
N TRP A 54 15.59 9.38 7.86
CA TRP A 54 15.41 10.83 7.77
C TRP A 54 14.21 11.25 6.92
N GLY A 55 13.50 10.32 6.27
CA GLY A 55 12.29 10.66 5.51
C GLY A 55 12.56 11.62 4.36
N VAL A 56 13.71 11.47 3.70
CA VAL A 56 14.06 12.16 2.46
C VAL A 56 13.57 11.36 1.26
N TYR A 57 13.50 11.96 0.07
CA TYR A 57 13.02 11.30 -1.14
C TYR A 57 14.07 11.30 -2.25
N ASP A 58 13.73 10.60 -3.33
CA ASP A 58 14.53 10.54 -4.55
C ASP A 58 14.72 11.92 -5.17
N GLU A 59 15.96 12.19 -5.60
CA GLU A 59 16.35 13.40 -6.32
C GLU A 59 16.38 13.20 -7.85
N TYR A 60 16.00 12.00 -8.31
CA TYR A 60 15.63 11.67 -9.68
C TYR A 60 14.09 11.59 -9.81
N ASN A 61 13.58 11.42 -11.03
CA ASN A 61 12.18 11.08 -11.28
C ASN A 61 12.09 10.18 -12.53
N GLU A 62 11.36 9.07 -12.46
CA GLU A 62 11.16 8.15 -13.60
C GLU A 62 9.98 8.54 -14.49
N ASP A 63 8.93 9.14 -13.91
CA ASP A 63 7.76 9.61 -14.65
C ASP A 63 8.03 10.98 -15.31
N LYS A 64 8.92 11.80 -14.75
CA LYS A 64 9.43 13.06 -15.34
C LYS A 64 10.97 13.14 -15.33
N PRO A 65 11.67 12.35 -16.16
CA PRO A 65 13.14 12.27 -16.15
C PRO A 65 13.84 13.50 -16.75
N PHE A 66 13.11 14.41 -17.41
CA PHE A 66 13.62 15.64 -17.99
C PHE A 66 12.63 16.80 -17.80
N TYR A 67 13.13 18.02 -17.91
CA TYR A 67 12.34 19.25 -17.83
C TYR A 67 13.05 20.39 -18.57
N PHE A 68 12.35 21.52 -18.77
CA PHE A 68 12.99 22.78 -19.14
C PHE A 68 13.19 23.63 -17.90
N ALA A 69 14.43 24.08 -17.68
CA ALA A 69 14.72 25.06 -16.64
C ALA A 69 14.27 26.47 -17.04
N SER A 70 14.30 27.40 -16.09
CA SER A 70 13.83 28.79 -16.25
C SER A 70 14.61 29.59 -17.30
N ASP A 71 15.85 29.20 -17.59
CA ASP A 71 16.69 29.76 -18.66
C ASP A 71 16.40 29.15 -20.06
N LYS A 72 15.46 28.21 -20.13
CA LYS A 72 15.06 27.39 -21.31
C LYS A 72 16.09 26.34 -21.74
N SER A 73 17.07 26.03 -20.89
CA SER A 73 17.87 24.82 -21.08
C SER A 73 17.00 23.56 -20.90
N PHE A 74 17.32 22.52 -21.66
CA PHE A 74 16.69 21.21 -21.54
C PHE A 74 17.58 20.34 -20.66
N GLU A 75 17.05 19.91 -19.52
CA GLU A 75 17.81 19.35 -18.41
C GLU A 75 17.24 18.02 -17.94
N ALA A 76 18.12 17.15 -17.43
CA ALA A 76 17.71 15.91 -16.78
C ALA A 76 17.32 16.19 -15.32
N THR A 77 16.27 15.53 -14.82
CA THR A 77 15.79 15.68 -13.44
C THR A 77 16.81 15.08 -12.47
N ARG A 78 17.60 15.95 -11.83
CA ARG A 78 18.74 15.62 -10.96
C ARG A 78 19.00 16.71 -9.94
N CYS A 79 19.57 16.35 -8.78
CA CYS A 79 19.90 17.37 -7.78
C CYS A 79 21.05 18.29 -8.19
N SER A 80 22.16 17.75 -8.71
CA SER A 80 23.33 18.55 -9.09
C SER A 80 23.47 18.58 -10.61
N VAL A 81 23.37 19.78 -11.17
CA VAL A 81 23.61 20.02 -12.61
C VAL A 81 25.07 19.78 -13.00
N ASP A 82 26.00 19.77 -12.04
CA ASP A 82 27.43 19.46 -12.24
C ASP A 82 27.69 17.98 -12.56
N ILE A 83 26.70 17.10 -12.43
CA ILE A 83 26.79 15.70 -12.86
C ILE A 83 26.76 15.68 -14.40
N THR A 84 27.91 15.62 -15.07
CA THR A 84 27.94 15.68 -16.54
C THR A 84 27.44 14.38 -17.17
N GLY A 85 26.95 14.44 -18.41
CA GLY A 85 26.41 13.27 -19.13
C GLY A 85 25.76 13.65 -20.45
N VAL A 86 25.20 12.65 -21.14
CA VAL A 86 24.54 12.83 -22.45
C VAL A 86 23.08 12.40 -22.40
N MET A 87 22.21 13.20 -23.03
CA MET A 87 20.79 12.89 -23.22
C MET A 87 20.62 12.27 -24.61
N ALA A 88 20.33 10.98 -24.67
CA ALA A 88 20.33 10.23 -25.92
C ALA A 88 19.25 9.13 -25.97
N GLU A 89 18.90 8.72 -27.19
CA GLU A 89 18.13 7.50 -27.45
C GLU A 89 19.05 6.42 -28.04
N CYS A 90 18.92 5.19 -27.55
CA CYS A 90 19.58 4.02 -28.14
C CYS A 90 18.81 3.55 -29.38
N LYS A 91 19.52 3.30 -30.50
CA LYS A 91 18.93 2.79 -31.74
C LYS A 91 18.68 1.28 -31.71
N ASP A 92 19.37 0.57 -30.82
CA ASP A 92 19.35 -0.88 -30.66
C ASP A 92 19.35 -1.27 -29.17
N PRO A 93 18.89 -2.48 -28.79
CA PRO A 93 18.83 -2.92 -27.39
C PRO A 93 20.19 -3.02 -26.69
N GLN A 94 21.30 -3.03 -27.43
CA GLN A 94 22.67 -3.03 -26.92
C GLN A 94 23.30 -1.63 -26.91
N CYS A 95 22.53 -0.57 -27.23
CA CYS A 95 22.98 0.82 -27.30
C CYS A 95 24.26 1.03 -28.14
N SER A 96 24.46 0.18 -29.16
CA SER A 96 25.62 0.19 -30.06
C SER A 96 25.73 1.48 -30.86
N ALA A 97 24.59 2.10 -31.18
CA ALA A 97 24.51 3.43 -31.78
C ALA A 97 23.46 4.31 -31.08
N ILE A 98 23.79 5.60 -30.95
CA ILE A 98 22.93 6.60 -30.29
C ILE A 98 22.42 7.64 -31.30
N LYS A 99 21.35 8.35 -30.92
CA LYS A 99 20.98 9.65 -31.48
C LYS A 99 20.70 10.64 -30.33
N PRO A 100 20.81 11.96 -30.57
CA PRO A 100 20.25 12.95 -29.64
C PRO A 100 18.77 12.66 -29.38
N CYS A 101 18.27 12.98 -28.19
CA CYS A 101 16.85 12.85 -27.91
C CYS A 101 16.02 13.73 -28.85
N GLU A 102 15.01 13.14 -29.47
CA GLU A 102 13.99 13.90 -30.18
C GLU A 102 13.02 14.51 -29.15
N ILE A 103 12.75 15.82 -29.33
CA ILE A 103 11.76 16.56 -28.54
C ILE A 103 10.50 16.66 -29.40
N ASP A 104 9.37 16.24 -28.85
CA ASP A 104 8.06 16.39 -29.48
C ASP A 104 7.72 17.88 -29.58
N LYS A 105 7.36 18.33 -30.78
CA LYS A 105 7.11 19.75 -31.08
C LYS A 105 5.75 20.24 -30.61
N VAL A 106 4.85 19.34 -30.21
CA VAL A 106 3.49 19.63 -29.73
C VAL A 106 3.49 19.70 -28.21
N THR A 107 3.99 18.66 -27.53
CA THR A 107 4.00 18.59 -26.05
C THR A 107 5.25 19.24 -25.42
N GLY A 108 6.27 19.54 -26.22
CA GLY A 108 7.58 19.98 -25.74
C GLY A 108 8.39 18.88 -25.02
N SER A 109 7.82 17.69 -24.82
CA SER A 109 8.47 16.63 -24.04
C SER A 109 9.40 15.76 -24.91
N PRO A 110 10.49 15.21 -24.35
CA PRO A 110 11.31 14.23 -25.06
C PRO A 110 10.54 12.93 -25.31
N THR A 111 10.95 12.16 -26.31
CA THR A 111 10.37 10.81 -26.51
C THR A 111 10.62 9.90 -25.30
N GLU A 112 9.72 8.94 -25.04
CA GLU A 112 9.86 7.93 -23.97
C GLU A 112 11.16 7.11 -24.04
N LYS A 113 11.84 7.12 -25.21
CA LYS A 113 13.10 6.41 -25.43
C LYS A 113 14.32 7.21 -24.99
N CYS A 114 14.16 8.51 -24.74
CA CYS A 114 15.22 9.40 -24.27
C CYS A 114 15.69 9.00 -22.88
N LYS A 115 17.00 8.87 -22.67
CA LYS A 115 17.60 8.57 -21.36
C LYS A 115 18.81 9.46 -21.12
N PHE A 116 19.01 9.82 -19.86
CA PHE A 116 20.23 10.47 -19.39
C PHE A 116 21.27 9.39 -19.07
N PHE A 117 22.43 9.49 -19.70
CA PHE A 117 23.57 8.62 -19.47
C PHE A 117 24.68 9.46 -18.81
N PRO A 118 24.89 9.34 -17.48
CA PRO A 118 25.93 10.10 -16.81
C PRO A 118 27.32 9.72 -17.33
N ASP A 119 28.20 10.71 -17.37
CA ASP A 119 29.61 10.47 -17.62
C ASP A 119 30.18 9.57 -16.52
N LYS A 120 30.95 8.55 -16.89
CA LYS A 120 31.59 7.64 -15.94
C LYS A 120 32.59 8.35 -15.02
N LYS A 121 33.13 9.49 -15.46
CA LYS A 121 34.08 10.33 -14.72
C LYS A 121 33.40 11.66 -14.39
N GLN A 122 32.95 11.79 -13.15
CA GLN A 122 32.32 13.00 -12.63
C GLN A 122 33.33 13.95 -11.99
N ARG A 123 32.96 15.24 -11.92
CA ARG A 123 33.69 16.26 -11.14
C ARG A 123 33.06 16.53 -9.78
N THR A 124 31.75 16.30 -9.66
CA THR A 124 30.99 16.39 -8.41
C THR A 124 30.91 15.03 -7.71
N THR A 125 30.82 15.08 -6.38
CA THR A 125 30.65 13.95 -5.45
C THR A 125 29.20 13.79 -4.97
N SER A 126 28.32 14.70 -5.38
CA SER A 126 26.89 14.77 -5.02
C SER A 126 26.00 14.40 -6.23
N SER A 127 24.92 13.64 -6.11
CA SER A 127 24.22 13.17 -4.89
C SER A 127 23.92 11.67 -4.89
N ILE A 128 24.08 11.03 -3.73
CA ILE A 128 23.66 9.63 -3.46
C ILE A 128 22.15 9.42 -3.71
N MET A 129 21.29 10.43 -3.48
CA MET A 129 19.85 10.31 -3.73
C MET A 129 19.44 10.49 -5.20
N PHE A 130 20.41 10.72 -6.09
CA PHE A 130 20.20 10.74 -7.54
C PHE A 130 20.87 9.55 -8.24
N VAL A 131 22.16 9.28 -7.98
CA VAL A 131 22.93 8.27 -8.76
C VAL A 131 24.01 7.56 -7.93
N GLN A 132 23.57 6.77 -6.94
CA GLN A 132 24.43 6.05 -6.00
C GLN A 132 25.47 5.10 -6.66
N GLY A 133 25.27 4.68 -7.91
CA GLY A 133 26.18 3.76 -8.60
C GLY A 133 27.46 4.36 -9.16
N LEU A 134 27.55 5.69 -9.38
CA LEU A 134 28.77 6.33 -9.86
C LEU A 134 29.86 6.36 -8.78
N ASN A 135 31.09 5.95 -9.13
CA ASN A 135 32.15 5.74 -8.13
C ASN A 135 32.66 6.99 -7.40
N VAL A 136 32.43 8.17 -7.96
CA VAL A 136 32.79 9.47 -7.34
C VAL A 136 31.68 9.96 -6.41
N ILE A 137 30.46 9.42 -6.50
CA ILE A 137 29.32 9.87 -5.71
C ILE A 137 29.39 9.29 -4.29
N THR A 138 29.63 10.17 -3.33
CA THR A 138 29.84 9.84 -1.91
C THR A 138 29.14 10.82 -0.95
N GLU A 139 28.52 11.87 -1.48
CA GLU A 139 27.88 12.94 -0.70
C GLU A 139 26.37 13.02 -0.99
N PHE A 140 25.64 13.61 -0.05
CA PHE A 140 24.26 14.04 -0.26
C PHE A 140 24.23 15.43 -0.88
N CYS A 141 23.17 15.73 -1.63
CA CYS A 141 22.95 17.07 -2.13
C CYS A 141 22.75 18.07 -1.01
N ASN A 142 23.55 19.13 -1.03
CA ASN A 142 23.46 20.28 -0.14
C ASN A 142 23.06 21.54 -0.91
N GLN A 143 22.72 22.61 -0.18
CA GLN A 143 22.23 23.88 -0.71
C GLN A 143 23.09 24.51 -1.83
N ASN A 144 24.40 24.27 -1.88
CA ASN A 144 25.27 24.79 -2.95
C ASN A 144 25.19 23.96 -4.24
N THR A 145 24.93 22.65 -4.10
CA THR A 145 24.81 21.69 -5.21
C THR A 145 23.37 21.49 -5.69
N HIS A 146 22.38 22.10 -5.02
CA HIS A 146 20.98 21.75 -5.13
C HIS A 146 20.22 22.52 -6.21
N ASN A 147 19.59 21.76 -7.10
CA ASN A 147 18.71 22.23 -8.15
C ASN A 147 17.25 22.19 -7.68
N ALA A 148 16.76 23.34 -7.21
CA ALA A 148 15.38 23.51 -6.74
C ALA A 148 14.33 23.47 -7.87
N GLU A 149 14.74 23.62 -9.13
CA GLU A 149 13.84 23.59 -10.30
C GLU A 149 13.54 22.16 -10.79
N ALA A 150 14.35 21.17 -10.42
CA ALA A 150 14.16 19.79 -10.85
C ALA A 150 12.83 19.21 -10.32
N PRO A 151 11.99 18.58 -11.16
CA PRO A 151 10.70 18.00 -10.75
C PRO A 151 10.88 16.62 -10.09
N ASN A 152 11.70 16.54 -9.05
CA ASN A 152 11.92 15.32 -8.27
C ASN A 152 11.04 15.29 -6.99
N MET A 153 10.96 14.11 -6.37
CA MET A 153 10.08 13.90 -5.22
C MET A 153 10.59 14.63 -3.97
N GLN A 154 11.92 14.78 -3.83
CA GLN A 154 12.52 15.58 -2.77
C GLN A 154 12.04 17.04 -2.82
N ASN A 155 12.11 17.71 -3.97
CA ASN A 155 11.67 19.10 -4.12
C ASN A 155 10.17 19.25 -3.85
N LYS A 156 9.37 18.36 -4.43
CA LYS A 156 7.91 18.29 -4.25
C LYS A 156 7.51 18.15 -2.77
N MET A 157 8.11 17.22 -2.04
CA MET A 157 7.68 16.87 -0.68
C MET A 157 8.38 17.66 0.43
N CYS A 158 9.63 18.07 0.22
CA CYS A 158 10.44 18.80 1.20
C CYS A 158 10.46 20.32 1.01
N LYS A 159 9.56 20.86 0.16
CA LYS A 159 9.45 22.29 -0.15
C LYS A 159 10.76 22.88 -0.71
N SER A 160 11.32 22.19 -1.72
CA SER A 160 12.58 22.56 -2.39
C SER A 160 13.79 22.71 -1.46
N LYS A 161 13.83 21.94 -0.37
CA LYS A 161 15.02 21.74 0.46
C LYS A 161 15.86 20.59 -0.09
N SER A 162 17.17 20.78 -0.08
CA SER A 162 18.12 19.71 -0.36
C SER A 162 18.02 18.57 0.65
N VAL A 163 18.40 17.35 0.26
CA VAL A 163 18.46 16.19 1.16
C VAL A 163 19.27 16.51 2.42
N TRP A 164 20.41 17.17 2.27
CA TRP A 164 21.28 17.51 3.40
C TRP A 164 20.62 18.47 4.40
N GLU A 165 19.88 19.49 3.95
CA GLU A 165 19.16 20.40 4.85
C GLU A 165 18.12 19.67 5.72
N VAL A 166 17.45 18.64 5.17
CA VAL A 166 16.50 17.80 5.94
C VAL A 166 17.26 16.95 6.97
N ILE A 167 18.40 16.38 6.57
CA ILE A 167 19.27 15.58 7.43
C ILE A 167 19.83 16.41 8.60
N GLU A 168 20.35 17.62 8.35
CA GLU A 168 20.83 18.54 9.40
C GLU A 168 19.71 18.96 10.37
N GLN A 169 18.47 19.04 9.89
CA GLN A 169 17.30 19.36 10.71
C GLN A 169 16.79 18.16 11.54
N SER A 170 17.31 16.95 11.31
CA SER A 170 16.91 15.73 12.02
C SER A 170 17.30 15.75 13.51
N LYS A 171 16.67 14.85 14.29
CA LYS A 171 17.01 14.65 15.71
C LYS A 171 18.41 14.07 15.88
N ASP A 172 18.88 13.26 14.94
CA ASP A 172 20.19 12.61 15.01
C ASP A 172 21.32 13.62 14.90
N PHE A 173 21.26 14.50 13.90
CA PHE A 173 22.27 15.55 13.71
C PHE A 173 22.26 16.59 14.82
N LYS A 174 21.08 16.95 15.36
CA LYS A 174 20.97 17.87 16.49
C LYS A 174 21.44 17.31 17.84
N ALA A 175 21.47 15.97 17.99
CA ALA A 175 21.85 15.30 19.23
C ALA A 175 23.25 14.66 19.18
N SER A 176 23.89 14.60 18.01
CA SER A 176 25.23 14.03 17.84
C SER A 176 26.31 15.10 17.78
N VAL A 177 27.52 14.72 18.22
CA VAL A 177 28.74 15.48 17.97
C VAL A 177 29.42 14.85 16.75
N PRO A 178 29.93 15.63 15.78
CA PRO A 178 30.67 15.08 14.65
C PRO A 178 31.81 14.15 15.11
N MET A 179 31.94 13.00 14.45
CA MET A 179 33.03 12.07 14.73
C MET A 179 34.38 12.70 14.34
N ASN A 180 35.28 12.82 15.31
CA ASN A 180 36.65 13.28 15.10
C ASN A 180 37.63 12.14 14.75
N GLU A 181 37.17 10.88 14.76
CA GLU A 181 38.01 9.70 14.47
C GLU A 181 37.76 9.19 13.05
N ASN A 182 38.84 8.81 12.36
CA ASN A 182 38.84 8.40 10.95
C ASN A 182 38.08 7.08 10.65
N ALA A 183 37.58 6.37 11.66
CA ALA A 183 36.88 5.11 11.50
C ALA A 183 35.73 4.97 12.53
N PRO A 184 34.57 4.41 12.14
CA PRO A 184 33.50 4.11 13.08
C PRO A 184 33.90 3.01 14.08
N PRO A 185 33.33 3.01 15.30
CA PRO A 185 33.56 1.95 16.27
C PRO A 185 33.08 0.60 15.72
N PRO A 186 33.70 -0.52 16.13
CA PRO A 186 33.35 -1.84 15.62
C PRO A 186 31.89 -2.21 15.91
N THR A 187 31.13 -2.48 14.86
CA THR A 187 29.70 -2.80 14.94
C THR A 187 29.47 -4.21 15.49
N THR A 188 28.70 -4.31 16.57
CA THR A 188 28.21 -5.59 17.09
C THR A 188 26.84 -5.90 16.49
N PHE A 189 26.73 -7.01 15.76
CA PHE A 189 25.46 -7.47 15.20
C PHE A 189 24.75 -8.41 16.18
N THR A 190 23.56 -8.02 16.63
CA THR A 190 22.66 -8.88 17.43
C THR A 190 21.54 -9.39 16.55
N TYR A 191 21.51 -10.70 16.29
CA TYR A 191 20.47 -11.32 15.47
C TYR A 191 19.35 -11.89 16.35
N LEU A 192 18.12 -11.43 16.13
CA LEU A 192 16.92 -12.04 16.68
C LEU A 192 16.37 -13.02 15.64
N GLN A 193 16.60 -14.32 15.84
CA GLN A 193 15.87 -15.36 15.11
C GLN A 193 14.52 -15.59 15.78
N GLY A 194 13.45 -15.68 14.99
CA GLY A 194 12.16 -16.14 15.49
C GLY A 194 12.30 -17.60 15.94
N GLY A 195 12.09 -17.85 17.23
CA GLY A 195 12.00 -19.21 17.75
C GLY A 195 10.72 -19.91 17.30
N ASP A 196 10.68 -21.23 17.48
CA ASP A 196 9.49 -22.03 17.15
C ASP A 196 8.27 -21.50 17.89
N ARG A 197 7.15 -21.36 17.17
CA ARG A 197 5.95 -20.69 17.69
C ARG A 197 5.33 -21.52 18.83
N VAL A 198 5.40 -21.03 20.06
CA VAL A 198 4.76 -21.65 21.23
C VAL A 198 3.35 -21.08 21.41
N ILE A 199 2.35 -21.95 21.56
CA ILE A 199 0.95 -21.59 21.80
C ILE A 199 0.43 -22.41 22.98
N CYS A 200 -0.27 -21.76 23.92
CA CYS A 200 -1.02 -22.45 24.98
C CYS A 200 -2.49 -22.07 24.92
N LEU A 201 -3.38 -23.06 24.72
CA LEU A 201 -4.82 -22.86 24.82
C LEU A 201 -5.25 -22.89 26.29
N VAL A 202 -5.86 -21.82 26.78
CA VAL A 202 -6.38 -21.71 28.16
C VAL A 202 -7.90 -21.64 28.10
N LEU A 203 -8.56 -22.75 28.44
CA LEU A 203 -9.97 -23.00 28.12
C LEU A 203 -10.86 -22.99 29.36
N ASP A 204 -11.87 -22.11 29.37
CA ASP A 204 -12.86 -22.02 30.45
C ASP A 204 -13.76 -23.26 30.48
N VAL A 205 -13.74 -23.96 31.61
CA VAL A 205 -14.61 -25.10 31.92
C VAL A 205 -15.43 -24.86 33.18
N SER A 206 -15.66 -23.60 33.56
CA SER A 206 -16.53 -23.23 34.68
C SER A 206 -17.98 -23.67 34.46
N SER A 207 -18.77 -23.75 35.54
CA SER A 207 -20.17 -24.19 35.46
C SER A 207 -21.05 -23.33 34.53
N ASN A 208 -20.70 -22.06 34.34
CA ASN A 208 -21.38 -21.14 33.42
C ASN A 208 -21.30 -21.59 31.95
N MET A 209 -20.29 -22.40 31.60
CA MET A 209 -20.11 -22.90 30.24
C MET A 209 -21.12 -23.99 29.85
N LYS A 210 -21.88 -24.54 30.81
CA LYS A 210 -23.06 -25.40 30.53
C LYS A 210 -24.21 -24.63 29.87
N ILE A 211 -24.30 -23.32 30.09
CA ILE A 211 -25.41 -22.50 29.64
C ILE A 211 -25.28 -22.26 28.13
N SER A 212 -26.38 -22.35 27.39
CA SER A 212 -26.47 -22.02 25.96
C SER A 212 -25.41 -22.71 25.06
N GLN A 213 -25.01 -23.94 25.39
CA GLN A 213 -24.01 -24.73 24.64
C GLN A 213 -22.65 -24.01 24.49
N ARG A 214 -22.28 -23.13 25.43
CA ARG A 214 -21.04 -22.34 25.38
C ARG A 214 -19.79 -23.22 25.37
N LYS A 215 -19.77 -24.29 26.18
CA LYS A 215 -18.69 -25.29 26.20
C LYS A 215 -18.53 -25.99 24.85
N GLU A 216 -19.64 -26.42 24.23
CA GLU A 216 -19.64 -27.05 22.91
C GLU A 216 -19.11 -26.11 21.82
N ARG A 217 -19.52 -24.83 21.84
CA ARG A 217 -19.01 -23.79 20.93
C ARG A 217 -17.52 -23.48 21.14
N LEU A 218 -17.08 -23.39 22.41
CA LEU A 218 -15.65 -23.22 22.74
C LEU A 218 -14.83 -24.41 22.24
N ARG A 219 -15.32 -25.65 22.45
CA ARG A 219 -14.67 -26.87 21.96
C ARG A 219 -14.58 -26.86 20.43
N GLN A 220 -15.66 -26.54 19.72
CA GLN A 220 -15.65 -26.42 18.25
C GLN A 220 -14.66 -25.36 17.74
N ALA A 221 -14.61 -24.18 18.39
CA ALA A 221 -13.66 -23.13 18.03
C ALA A 221 -12.20 -23.56 18.26
N ALA A 222 -11.91 -24.21 19.40
CA ALA A 222 -10.58 -24.73 19.70
C ALA A 222 -10.18 -25.91 18.79
N GLU A 223 -11.13 -26.79 18.43
CA GLU A 223 -10.94 -27.91 17.50
C GLU A 223 -10.59 -27.40 16.10
N LEU A 224 -11.36 -26.42 15.59
CA LEU A 224 -11.03 -25.72 14.34
C LEU A 224 -9.67 -25.02 14.42
N PHE A 225 -9.35 -24.35 15.52
CA PHE A 225 -8.07 -23.67 15.72
C PHE A 225 -6.87 -24.62 15.61
N ILE A 226 -6.91 -25.76 16.30
CA ILE A 226 -5.86 -26.78 16.26
C ILE A 226 -5.70 -27.38 14.86
N LEU A 227 -6.82 -27.72 14.21
CA LEU A 227 -6.83 -28.41 12.92
C LEU A 227 -6.42 -27.48 11.76
N GLN A 228 -6.80 -26.20 11.78
CA GLN A 228 -6.70 -25.32 10.61
C GLN A 228 -5.71 -24.15 10.77
N PHE A 229 -5.40 -23.68 11.99
CA PHE A 229 -4.76 -22.37 12.19
C PHE A 229 -3.34 -22.41 12.77
N ILE A 230 -2.93 -23.45 13.51
CA ILE A 230 -1.58 -23.53 14.09
C ILE A 230 -0.57 -24.04 13.04
N GLU A 231 0.64 -23.49 12.92
CA GLU A 231 1.62 -23.93 11.92
C GLU A 231 2.22 -25.30 12.29
N THR A 232 2.49 -26.14 11.28
CA THR A 232 3.41 -27.28 11.46
C THR A 232 4.80 -26.73 11.78
N GLY A 233 5.48 -27.29 12.78
CA GLY A 233 6.66 -26.70 13.42
C GLY A 233 6.35 -25.87 14.69
N SER A 234 5.07 -25.62 15.01
CA SER A 234 4.69 -24.95 16.26
C SER A 234 4.62 -25.94 17.44
N PHE A 235 4.72 -25.42 18.66
CA PHE A 235 4.41 -26.15 19.88
C PHE A 235 3.02 -25.76 20.40
N LEU A 236 2.21 -26.75 20.79
CA LEU A 236 0.91 -26.54 21.43
C LEU A 236 0.84 -27.18 22.82
N GLY A 237 0.44 -26.38 23.81
CA GLY A 237 -0.05 -26.83 25.11
C GLY A 237 -1.55 -26.60 25.26
N ILE A 238 -2.21 -27.43 26.07
CA ILE A 238 -3.65 -27.30 26.34
C ILE A 238 -3.88 -27.32 27.86
N VAL A 239 -4.52 -26.27 28.37
CA VAL A 239 -4.90 -26.08 29.77
C VAL A 239 -6.41 -25.84 29.84
N GLN A 240 -7.09 -26.52 30.75
CA GLN A 240 -8.45 -26.15 31.16
C GLN A 240 -8.41 -25.42 32.50
N PHE A 241 -9.39 -24.55 32.78
CA PHE A 241 -9.53 -23.93 34.08
C PHE A 241 -10.98 -23.78 34.54
N ASN A 242 -11.18 -23.90 35.85
CA ASN A 242 -12.40 -23.50 36.55
C ASN A 242 -12.03 -22.73 37.82
N SER A 243 -12.30 -23.25 39.02
CA SER A 243 -11.68 -22.81 40.28
C SER A 243 -10.18 -23.14 40.36
N LYS A 244 -9.67 -24.05 39.53
CA LYS A 244 -8.25 -24.42 39.42
C LYS A 244 -7.87 -24.61 37.95
N GLY A 245 -6.60 -24.40 37.61
CA GLY A 245 -6.03 -24.76 36.32
C GLY A 245 -5.58 -26.22 36.28
N LYS A 246 -5.66 -26.87 35.11
CA LYS A 246 -5.17 -28.22 34.87
C LYS A 246 -4.62 -28.35 33.44
N ILE A 247 -3.38 -28.83 33.33
CA ILE A 247 -2.78 -29.23 32.06
C ILE A 247 -3.51 -30.49 31.54
N LEU A 248 -3.98 -30.41 30.29
CA LEU A 248 -4.53 -31.54 29.53
C LEU A 248 -3.50 -32.09 28.52
N GLN A 249 -2.60 -31.22 28.05
CA GLN A 249 -1.53 -31.58 27.14
C GLN A 249 -0.32 -30.66 27.38
N GLU A 250 0.85 -31.27 27.59
CA GLU A 250 2.16 -30.60 27.67
C GLU A 250 2.52 -29.94 26.32
N LEU A 251 3.50 -29.02 26.29
CA LEU A 251 3.97 -28.44 25.03
C LEU A 251 4.43 -29.53 24.05
N THR A 252 3.66 -29.69 22.98
CA THR A 252 3.83 -30.77 22.00
C THR A 252 4.10 -30.16 20.63
N HIS A 253 5.20 -30.58 20.00
CA HIS A 253 5.56 -30.20 18.64
C HIS A 253 4.54 -30.74 17.64
N ILE A 254 4.06 -29.90 16.71
CA ILE A 254 3.08 -30.28 15.68
C ILE A 254 3.83 -30.62 14.40
N GLU A 255 3.97 -31.92 14.14
CA GLU A 255 4.71 -32.46 12.97
C GLU A 255 3.82 -32.71 11.76
N ASP A 256 2.58 -33.14 11.97
CA ASP A 256 1.63 -33.48 10.92
C ASP A 256 0.16 -33.26 11.36
N ASP A 257 -0.77 -33.56 10.46
CA ASP A 257 -2.20 -33.43 10.73
C ASP A 257 -2.77 -34.53 11.65
N ASN A 258 -2.09 -35.67 11.78
CA ASN A 258 -2.46 -36.73 12.74
C ASN A 258 -2.21 -36.27 14.17
N PHE A 259 -1.12 -35.53 14.41
CA PHE A 259 -0.86 -34.86 15.67
C PHE A 259 -1.94 -33.84 15.98
N ARG A 260 -2.42 -33.05 15.00
CA ARG A 260 -3.54 -32.10 15.21
C ARG A 260 -4.81 -32.80 15.65
N ILE A 261 -5.18 -33.91 15.00
CA ILE A 261 -6.35 -34.71 15.38
C ILE A 261 -6.18 -35.27 16.81
N THR A 262 -4.97 -35.73 17.16
CA THR A 262 -4.65 -36.20 18.51
C THR A 262 -4.78 -35.09 19.56
N LEU A 263 -4.34 -33.88 19.25
CA LEU A 263 -4.44 -32.70 20.11
C LEU A 263 -5.88 -32.20 20.25
N ALA A 264 -6.67 -32.20 19.17
CA ALA A 264 -8.10 -31.87 19.22
C ALA A 264 -8.90 -32.83 20.12
N ASN A 265 -8.53 -34.12 20.13
CA ASN A 265 -9.11 -35.12 21.04
C ASN A 265 -8.75 -34.92 22.52
N ARG A 266 -7.79 -34.04 22.85
CA ARG A 266 -7.46 -33.65 24.25
C ARG A 266 -8.28 -32.46 24.76
N LEU A 267 -9.13 -31.85 23.94
CA LEU A 267 -9.96 -30.72 24.36
C LEU A 267 -10.95 -31.11 25.47
N PRO A 268 -11.24 -30.20 26.42
CA PRO A 268 -12.11 -30.48 27.56
C PRO A 268 -13.55 -30.77 27.15
N ASN A 269 -14.18 -31.69 27.88
CA ASN A 269 -15.55 -32.17 27.65
C ASN A 269 -16.51 -31.91 28.83
N LEU A 270 -15.97 -31.69 30.03
CA LEU A 270 -16.70 -31.39 31.26
C LEU A 270 -16.72 -29.88 31.51
N ALA A 271 -17.77 -29.41 32.18
CA ALA A 271 -17.86 -28.07 32.73
C ALA A 271 -18.33 -28.18 34.19
N GLU A 272 -17.63 -27.56 35.13
CA GLU A 272 -17.88 -27.66 36.57
C GLU A 272 -17.05 -26.62 37.36
N GLY A 273 -17.39 -26.40 38.64
CA GLY A 273 -16.68 -25.45 39.48
C GLY A 273 -16.97 -23.98 39.17
N GLY A 274 -16.23 -23.09 39.83
CA GLY A 274 -16.31 -21.64 39.64
C GLY A 274 -15.42 -21.14 38.49
N LEU A 275 -15.20 -19.83 38.44
CA LEU A 275 -14.40 -19.15 37.41
C LEU A 275 -13.20 -18.45 38.06
N ASN A 276 -11.99 -18.88 37.71
CA ASN A 276 -10.73 -18.25 38.14
C ASN A 276 -9.68 -18.35 37.02
N ILE A 277 -9.70 -17.38 36.11
CA ILE A 277 -8.77 -17.30 34.97
C ILE A 277 -7.31 -17.22 35.41
N CYS A 278 -7.01 -16.63 36.57
CA CYS A 278 -5.65 -16.51 37.09
C CYS A 278 -4.99 -17.88 37.30
N GLU A 279 -5.75 -18.90 37.72
CA GLU A 279 -5.23 -20.26 37.87
C GLU A 279 -5.00 -20.95 36.51
N GLY A 280 -5.81 -20.62 35.50
CA GLY A 280 -5.58 -21.05 34.12
C GLY A 280 -4.29 -20.47 33.55
N ILE A 281 -4.11 -19.15 33.67
CA ILE A 281 -2.92 -18.43 33.18
C ILE A 281 -1.65 -18.87 33.92
N ARG A 282 -1.67 -19.00 35.26
CA ARG A 282 -0.54 -19.56 36.02
C ARG A 282 -0.17 -20.97 35.58
N THR A 283 -1.17 -21.80 35.27
CA THR A 283 -0.95 -23.17 34.79
C THR A 283 -0.38 -23.19 33.36
N ALA A 284 -0.74 -22.22 32.52
CA ALA A 284 -0.15 -22.04 31.19
C ALA A 284 1.32 -21.62 31.26
N PHE A 285 1.69 -20.66 32.11
CA PHE A 285 3.10 -20.26 32.25
C PHE A 285 4.01 -21.38 32.78
N ARG A 286 3.47 -22.33 33.57
CA ARG A 286 4.22 -23.54 33.97
C ARG A 286 4.61 -24.43 32.78
N LEU A 287 3.82 -24.45 31.70
CA LEU A 287 4.14 -25.21 30.48
C LEU A 287 5.34 -24.61 29.73
N GLU A 288 5.40 -23.28 29.63
CA GLU A 288 6.47 -22.56 28.93
C GLU A 288 7.83 -22.70 29.66
N ILE A 289 7.81 -22.69 31.00
CA ILE A 289 9.01 -22.83 31.84
C ILE A 289 9.53 -24.28 31.88
N ALA A 290 8.70 -25.29 31.57
CA ALA A 290 9.08 -26.71 31.63
C ALA A 290 10.19 -27.13 30.63
N GLY A 291 10.52 -26.28 29.65
CA GLY A 291 11.54 -26.53 28.63
C GLY A 291 13.00 -26.60 29.11
N LYS A 292 13.33 -26.20 30.35
CA LYS A 292 14.68 -26.33 30.92
C LYS A 292 14.67 -26.87 32.37
N LYS A 293 14.92 -28.17 32.51
CA LYS A 293 15.33 -28.79 33.79
C LYS A 293 16.86 -28.82 33.87
N THR A 294 17.44 -28.22 34.90
CA THR A 294 18.87 -28.37 35.24
C THR A 294 19.07 -29.47 36.28
N GLN A 295 20.23 -30.14 36.26
CA GLN A 295 20.65 -31.01 37.36
C GLN A 295 21.44 -30.19 38.39
N GLY A 296 21.33 -30.55 39.67
CA GLY A 296 21.63 -29.64 40.78
C GLY A 296 23.08 -29.18 40.89
N LYS A 297 23.36 -27.98 40.37
CA LYS A 297 24.39 -26.97 40.74
C LYS A 297 24.55 -25.89 39.65
N ASP A 298 23.98 -26.10 38.47
CA ASP A 298 24.03 -25.14 37.37
C ASP A 298 23.17 -23.90 37.63
N TRP A 299 23.65 -22.76 37.15
CA TRP A 299 22.97 -21.47 37.19
C TRP A 299 22.03 -21.32 35.98
N LEU A 300 20.80 -20.87 36.24
CA LEU A 300 19.87 -20.46 35.17
C LEU A 300 20.10 -18.99 34.87
N ASN A 301 20.46 -18.68 33.62
CA ASN A 301 20.58 -17.32 33.12
C ASN A 301 19.59 -17.08 31.97
N GLY A 302 19.17 -15.83 31.83
CA GLY A 302 18.23 -15.40 30.81
C GLY A 302 17.99 -13.89 30.88
N THR A 303 17.70 -13.29 29.73
CA THR A 303 17.34 -11.89 29.61
C THR A 303 15.90 -11.80 29.14
N VAL A 304 15.02 -11.23 29.95
CA VAL A 304 13.61 -10.99 29.58
C VAL A 304 13.51 -9.60 28.96
N SER A 305 13.28 -9.54 27.66
CA SER A 305 13.04 -8.28 26.94
C SER A 305 11.60 -7.83 27.15
N VAL A 306 11.43 -6.71 27.86
CA VAL A 306 10.15 -6.07 28.17
C VAL A 306 10.05 -4.80 27.33
N ASP A 307 9.08 -4.71 26.43
CA ASP A 307 8.91 -3.56 25.54
C ASP A 307 7.93 -2.52 26.11
N ARG A 308 7.68 -1.42 25.38
CA ARG A 308 6.77 -0.35 25.85
C ARG A 308 5.27 -0.68 25.75
N THR A 309 4.91 -1.82 25.16
CA THR A 309 3.52 -2.30 25.00
C THR A 309 3.18 -3.46 25.94
N ILE A 310 4.19 -4.18 26.45
CA ILE A 310 4.06 -5.22 27.50
C ILE A 310 5.11 -5.00 28.60
N GLY A 311 4.65 -4.69 29.82
CA GLY A 311 5.51 -4.46 30.99
C GLY A 311 4.78 -4.01 32.27
N ASN A 312 3.46 -4.18 32.29
CA ASN A 312 2.59 -3.79 33.41
C ASN A 312 2.27 -5.01 34.28
N ASP A 313 2.37 -4.86 35.60
CA ASP A 313 2.20 -5.95 36.56
C ASP A 313 3.09 -7.17 36.24
N THR A 314 4.30 -6.92 35.70
CA THR A 314 5.28 -7.99 35.44
C THR A 314 5.68 -8.64 36.75
N VAL A 315 5.22 -9.88 36.95
CA VAL A 315 5.59 -10.70 38.10
C VAL A 315 6.66 -11.71 37.68
N PHE A 316 7.87 -11.55 38.19
CA PHE A 316 8.88 -12.61 38.11
C PHE A 316 8.57 -13.64 39.18
N VAL A 317 8.22 -14.87 38.78
CA VAL A 317 7.97 -15.98 39.70
C VAL A 317 9.10 -17.00 39.56
N VAL A 318 9.76 -17.33 40.66
CA VAL A 318 10.77 -18.39 40.75
C VAL A 318 10.25 -19.46 41.69
N THR A 319 10.26 -20.72 41.25
CA THR A 319 9.87 -21.88 42.06
C THR A 319 11.02 -22.89 42.13
N TRP A 320 11.07 -23.70 43.18
CA TRP A 320 12.10 -24.73 43.36
C TRP A 320 11.57 -25.98 44.05
N GLU A 321 12.19 -27.13 43.77
CA GLU A 321 11.79 -28.40 44.38
C GLU A 321 12.61 -28.76 45.64
N THR A 322 13.79 -28.17 45.83
CA THR A 322 14.71 -28.53 46.93
C THR A 322 14.23 -28.00 48.29
N MET A 323 14.93 -28.38 49.38
CA MET A 323 14.65 -27.88 50.74
C MET A 323 15.31 -26.53 51.04
N ALA A 324 16.21 -26.04 50.17
CA ALA A 324 16.88 -24.76 50.32
C ALA A 324 16.34 -23.75 49.29
N THR A 325 16.17 -22.50 49.71
CA THR A 325 15.86 -21.38 48.83
C THR A 325 17.04 -21.12 47.88
N PRO A 326 16.84 -21.06 46.55
CA PRO A 326 17.89 -20.66 45.62
C PRO A 326 18.24 -19.17 45.81
N ALA A 327 19.47 -18.79 45.48
CA ALA A 327 19.83 -17.38 45.34
C ALA A 327 19.27 -16.85 44.02
N ILE A 328 18.58 -15.70 44.06
CA ILE A 328 17.89 -15.10 42.91
C ILE A 328 18.51 -13.74 42.65
N TYR A 329 18.84 -13.47 41.39
CA TYR A 329 19.46 -12.22 40.97
C TYR A 329 18.69 -11.62 39.80
N VAL A 330 18.22 -10.37 39.96
CA VAL A 330 17.46 -9.63 38.92
C VAL A 330 17.97 -8.20 38.85
N PHE A 331 18.40 -7.80 37.66
CA PHE A 331 18.88 -6.45 37.37
C PHE A 331 18.12 -5.86 36.17
N SER A 332 17.79 -4.57 36.22
CA SER A 332 17.27 -3.86 35.04
C SER A 332 18.37 -3.60 34.00
N PRO A 333 18.01 -3.28 32.75
CA PRO A 333 18.95 -2.74 31.75
C PRO A 333 19.64 -1.43 32.19
N SER A 334 19.09 -0.71 33.16
CA SER A 334 19.69 0.49 33.78
C SER A 334 20.61 0.18 34.96
N GLY A 335 20.82 -1.10 35.32
CA GLY A 335 21.68 -1.53 36.42
C GLY A 335 21.06 -1.48 37.81
N GLN A 336 19.74 -1.30 37.92
CA GLN A 336 19.03 -1.35 39.21
C GLN A 336 18.83 -2.81 39.64
N ASP A 337 19.27 -3.14 40.86
CA ASP A 337 19.11 -4.45 41.49
C ASP A 337 17.74 -4.56 42.17
N TYR A 338 17.02 -5.65 41.88
CA TYR A 338 15.72 -6.01 42.48
C TYR A 338 15.77 -7.35 43.24
N SER A 339 16.96 -7.92 43.46
CA SER A 339 17.14 -9.22 44.11
C SER A 339 16.56 -9.28 45.53
N ALA A 340 16.57 -8.13 46.24
CA ALA A 340 16.03 -8.01 47.59
C ALA A 340 14.51 -7.85 47.65
N ASP A 341 13.84 -7.54 46.52
CA ASP A 341 12.42 -7.22 46.45
C ASP A 341 11.52 -8.46 46.22
N PHE A 342 12.11 -9.66 46.18
CA PHE A 342 11.38 -10.93 46.08
C PHE A 342 10.68 -11.32 47.39
N VAL A 343 9.35 -11.49 47.32
CA VAL A 343 8.55 -12.05 48.41
C VAL A 343 8.61 -13.58 48.33
N VAL A 344 9.12 -14.22 49.38
CA VAL A 344 9.34 -15.69 49.45
C VAL A 344 8.22 -16.40 50.22
N ASP A 345 7.57 -17.37 49.59
CA ASP A 345 6.68 -18.35 50.23
C ASP A 345 7.37 -19.71 50.39
N MET A 346 7.79 -19.99 51.62
CA MET A 346 8.48 -21.23 52.00
C MET A 346 7.56 -22.48 51.99
N ALA A 347 6.24 -22.32 52.06
CA ALA A 347 5.28 -23.43 52.03
C ALA A 347 4.97 -23.87 50.60
N LEU A 348 4.91 -22.91 49.66
CA LEU A 348 4.72 -23.16 48.23
C LEU A 348 6.04 -23.42 47.47
N LYS A 349 7.20 -23.15 48.10
CA LYS A 349 8.53 -23.12 47.46
C LYS A 349 8.54 -22.21 46.23
N GLU A 350 7.97 -21.03 46.43
CA GLU A 350 7.77 -20.00 45.41
C GLU A 350 8.32 -18.68 45.94
N SER A 351 8.82 -17.83 45.05
CA SER A 351 9.08 -16.43 45.36
C SER A 351 8.67 -15.56 44.19
N HIS A 352 8.10 -14.39 44.47
CA HIS A 352 7.64 -13.48 43.43
C HIS A 352 8.07 -12.03 43.65
N LEU A 353 8.42 -11.36 42.56
CA LEU A 353 8.73 -9.93 42.49
C LEU A 353 7.71 -9.27 41.55
N LYS A 354 6.99 -8.24 42.01
CA LYS A 354 5.98 -7.53 41.21
C LYS A 354 6.45 -6.11 40.83
N ILE A 355 6.47 -5.80 39.54
CA ILE A 355 6.68 -4.44 39.00
C ILE A 355 5.32 -3.83 38.64
N PRO A 356 4.93 -2.64 39.16
CA PRO A 356 3.52 -2.20 39.18
C PRO A 356 2.98 -1.57 37.87
N GLY A 357 1.77 -1.98 37.41
CA GLY A 357 0.94 -1.23 36.45
C GLY A 357 -0.17 -2.03 35.73
N THR A 358 -1.07 -1.36 34.97
CA THR A 358 -2.43 -1.86 34.60
C THR A 358 -2.64 -2.37 33.15
N ALA A 359 -3.49 -3.40 32.98
CA ALA A 359 -4.11 -3.83 31.71
C ALA A 359 -5.62 -3.43 31.67
N GLU A 360 -6.53 -3.83 30.76
CA GLU A 360 -6.55 -4.75 29.60
C GLU A 360 -7.75 -4.37 28.66
N THR A 361 -7.83 -4.85 27.41
CA THR A 361 -9.11 -5.11 26.67
C THR A 361 -8.87 -6.13 25.54
N LEU A 362 -9.76 -7.12 25.36
CA LEU A 362 -9.56 -8.25 24.44
C LEU A 362 -10.07 -7.96 23.00
N THR A 363 -9.26 -8.23 21.97
CA THR A 363 -9.67 -8.16 20.55
C THR A 363 -9.50 -9.50 19.87
N MET A 364 -10.54 -10.00 19.18
CA MET A 364 -10.50 -11.27 18.45
C MET A 364 -10.14 -11.04 16.97
N THR A 365 -9.00 -11.56 16.54
CA THR A 365 -8.50 -11.44 15.15
C THR A 365 -8.65 -12.78 14.42
N VAL A 366 -9.15 -12.75 13.18
CA VAL A 366 -9.26 -13.92 12.29
C VAL A 366 -8.17 -13.84 11.22
N THR A 367 -7.24 -14.79 11.21
CA THR A 367 -6.12 -14.86 10.25
C THR A 367 -6.18 -16.16 9.43
N SER A 368 -5.91 -16.10 8.13
CA SER A 368 -5.86 -17.28 7.25
C SER A 368 -4.44 -17.48 6.70
N ARG A 369 -4.03 -18.73 6.47
CA ARG A 369 -2.69 -19.09 5.97
C ARG A 369 -2.67 -19.20 4.43
N ALA A 370 -1.51 -18.95 3.83
CA ALA A 370 -1.22 -19.34 2.45
C ALA A 370 -1.30 -20.87 2.25
N GLY A 371 -1.79 -21.31 1.08
CA GLY A 371 -1.96 -22.74 0.78
C GLY A 371 -0.67 -23.51 0.49
N SER A 372 0.46 -22.82 0.31
CA SER A 372 1.80 -23.42 0.22
C SER A 372 2.87 -22.40 0.60
N SER A 373 4.07 -22.86 1.00
CA SER A 373 5.23 -21.98 1.18
C SER A 373 5.75 -21.41 -0.14
N SER A 374 5.45 -22.05 -1.27
CA SER A 374 5.80 -21.58 -2.60
C SER A 374 4.98 -20.37 -3.07
N GLN A 375 3.69 -20.28 -2.72
CA GLN A 375 2.83 -19.20 -3.23
C GLN A 375 2.32 -18.30 -2.08
N PRO A 376 2.94 -17.12 -1.86
CA PRO A 376 2.50 -16.19 -0.82
C PRO A 376 1.07 -15.70 -1.10
N SER A 377 0.25 -15.68 -0.06
CA SER A 377 -1.08 -15.08 -0.10
C SER A 377 -1.03 -13.56 -0.04
N VAL A 378 -2.10 -12.89 -0.46
CA VAL A 378 -2.26 -11.45 -0.22
C VAL A 378 -2.29 -11.18 1.29
N THR A 379 -1.44 -10.27 1.74
CA THR A 379 -1.26 -9.75 3.09
C THR A 379 -1.78 -8.31 3.20
N VAL A 380 -2.27 -7.95 4.39
CA VAL A 380 -2.69 -6.57 4.72
C VAL A 380 -2.10 -6.19 6.08
N ASN A 381 -1.31 -5.13 6.11
CA ASN A 381 -0.76 -4.55 7.34
C ASN A 381 -1.37 -3.16 7.53
N ALA A 382 -2.13 -2.96 8.62
CA ALA A 382 -2.71 -1.65 8.95
C ALA A 382 -1.98 -0.99 10.12
N TYR A 383 -1.98 0.34 10.15
CA TYR A 383 -1.32 1.13 11.19
C TYR A 383 -1.77 2.59 11.13
N MET A 384 -1.44 3.34 12.18
CA MET A 384 -1.73 4.77 12.33
C MET A 384 -0.41 5.54 12.47
N ASN A 385 -0.39 6.84 12.15
CA ASN A 385 0.82 7.66 12.38
C ASN A 385 1.09 7.99 13.86
N LYS A 386 0.14 7.75 14.78
CA LYS A 386 0.22 8.08 16.21
C LYS A 386 -0.63 7.10 17.03
N ASP A 387 -0.16 6.76 18.24
CA ASP A 387 -0.90 5.92 19.20
C ASP A 387 -1.83 6.74 20.13
N SER A 388 -1.68 8.07 20.13
CA SER A 388 -2.56 9.00 20.83
C SER A 388 -2.73 10.30 20.06
N THR A 389 -3.92 10.90 20.11
CA THR A 389 -4.17 12.21 19.49
C THR A 389 -5.11 13.10 20.33
N ASN A 390 -5.08 14.40 20.04
CA ASN A 390 -6.15 15.32 20.42
C ASN A 390 -7.26 15.22 19.35
N ALA A 391 -8.53 15.20 19.75
CA ALA A 391 -9.66 15.18 18.83
C ALA A 391 -9.67 16.35 17.82
N GLN A 392 -8.96 17.45 18.12
CA GLN A 392 -8.77 18.62 17.25
C GLN A 392 -7.65 18.45 16.20
N SER A 393 -7.08 17.25 16.02
CA SER A 393 -6.04 16.97 15.02
C SER A 393 -6.37 15.70 14.24
N PRO A 394 -6.40 15.75 12.89
CA PRO A 394 -6.65 14.57 12.08
C PRO A 394 -5.41 13.66 12.16
N PHE A 395 -5.64 12.34 12.14
CA PHE A 395 -4.57 11.36 12.06
C PHE A 395 -4.66 10.57 10.76
N LYS A 396 -3.53 10.01 10.33
CA LYS A 396 -3.45 9.20 9.12
C LYS A 396 -3.60 7.73 9.46
N VAL A 397 -4.49 7.06 8.74
CA VAL A 397 -4.59 5.60 8.67
C VAL A 397 -3.91 5.13 7.39
N TYR A 398 -3.15 4.05 7.50
CA TYR A 398 -2.46 3.42 6.39
C TYR A 398 -2.77 1.91 6.35
N ALA A 399 -2.73 1.35 5.14
CA ALA A 399 -2.89 -0.07 4.89
C ALA A 399 -1.99 -0.51 3.72
N GLU A 400 -0.89 -1.17 4.04
CA GLU A 400 -0.05 -1.85 3.05
C GLU A 400 -0.77 -3.13 2.59
N VAL A 401 -1.12 -3.21 1.30
CA VAL A 401 -1.70 -4.38 0.66
C VAL A 401 -0.70 -4.96 -0.34
N SER A 402 -0.24 -6.18 -0.09
CA SER A 402 0.87 -6.78 -0.84
C SER A 402 0.70 -8.29 -1.03
N LYS A 403 1.44 -8.87 -1.98
CA LYS A 403 1.57 -10.33 -2.15
C LYS A 403 3.06 -10.66 -2.24
N GLY A 404 3.61 -11.15 -1.12
CA GLY A 404 5.07 -11.15 -0.96
C GLY A 404 5.58 -9.71 -0.89
N TYR A 405 6.45 -9.32 -1.81
CA TYR A 405 7.04 -7.97 -1.86
C TYR A 405 6.39 -7.04 -2.89
N LEU A 406 5.46 -7.56 -3.72
CA LEU A 406 4.79 -6.79 -4.75
C LEU A 406 3.52 -6.12 -4.20
N PRO A 407 3.30 -4.82 -4.44
CA PRO A 407 2.05 -4.14 -4.10
C PRO A 407 0.86 -4.66 -4.90
N VAL A 408 -0.30 -4.62 -4.26
CA VAL A 408 -1.59 -5.01 -4.84
C VAL A 408 -2.41 -3.75 -5.06
N LEU A 409 -2.63 -3.38 -6.33
CA LEU A 409 -3.36 -2.19 -6.73
C LEU A 409 -4.81 -2.53 -7.08
N GLY A 410 -5.69 -1.53 -7.09
CA GLY A 410 -7.11 -1.70 -7.46
C GLY A 410 -7.93 -2.52 -6.47
N ALA A 411 -7.45 -2.75 -5.25
CA ALA A 411 -8.25 -3.31 -4.15
C ALA A 411 -9.14 -2.23 -3.52
N LYS A 412 -10.36 -2.61 -3.09
CA LYS A 412 -11.20 -1.74 -2.27
C LYS A 412 -10.77 -1.88 -0.80
N VAL A 413 -10.17 -0.83 -0.25
CA VAL A 413 -9.68 -0.83 1.14
C VAL A 413 -10.55 0.09 2.00
N THR A 414 -11.13 -0.47 3.06
CA THR A 414 -12.01 0.25 3.99
C THR A 414 -11.44 0.17 5.39
N ALA A 415 -11.25 1.32 6.03
CA ALA A 415 -10.92 1.43 7.44
C ALA A 415 -12.20 1.57 8.27
N SER A 416 -12.25 0.84 9.38
CA SER A 416 -13.31 0.90 10.38
C SER A 416 -12.69 1.34 11.70
N ILE A 417 -13.17 2.47 12.25
CA ILE A 417 -12.76 3.02 13.54
C ILE A 417 -13.91 2.76 14.54
N GLU A 418 -13.66 1.89 15.51
CA GLU A 418 -14.67 1.42 16.48
C GLU A 418 -14.34 1.90 17.90
N SER A 419 -15.33 2.51 18.55
CA SER A 419 -15.36 2.88 19.97
C SER A 419 -16.49 2.14 20.69
N ASP A 420 -16.57 2.29 22.02
CA ASP A 420 -17.62 1.64 22.84
C ASP A 420 -19.06 2.03 22.42
N THR A 421 -19.25 3.17 21.76
CA THR A 421 -20.57 3.74 21.42
C THR A 421 -20.80 3.98 19.94
N ASN A 422 -19.76 4.15 19.13
CA ASN A 422 -19.87 4.46 17.71
C ASN A 422 -18.86 3.71 16.85
N LYS A 423 -19.24 3.45 15.60
CA LYS A 423 -18.40 2.88 14.55
C LYS A 423 -18.48 3.74 13.30
N GLU A 424 -17.35 4.27 12.87
CA GLU A 424 -17.21 5.02 11.62
C GLU A 424 -16.44 4.16 10.60
N GLU A 425 -16.83 4.24 9.32
CA GLU A 425 -16.11 3.59 8.22
C GLU A 425 -15.80 4.58 7.10
N PHE A 426 -14.60 4.47 6.51
CA PHE A 426 -14.16 5.31 5.40
C PHE A 426 -13.22 4.54 4.48
N GLN A 427 -13.10 4.99 3.23
CA GLN A 427 -12.23 4.36 2.24
C GLN A 427 -10.80 4.91 2.37
N LEU A 428 -9.81 4.03 2.20
CA LEU A 428 -8.41 4.40 2.01
C LEU A 428 -8.09 4.32 0.51
N LEU A 429 -7.24 5.23 0.02
CA LEU A 429 -6.90 5.37 -1.40
C LEU A 429 -5.39 5.25 -1.61
N ASP A 430 -5.02 4.70 -2.76
CA ASP A 430 -3.65 4.62 -3.29
C ASP A 430 -3.66 5.40 -4.62
N ASN A 431 -3.58 6.73 -4.50
CA ASN A 431 -3.81 7.70 -5.57
C ASN A 431 -2.76 8.83 -5.66
N GLY A 432 -1.85 8.93 -4.69
CA GLY A 432 -0.81 9.95 -4.55
C GLY A 432 -1.29 11.29 -4.02
N ALA A 433 -2.43 11.34 -3.34
CA ALA A 433 -3.02 12.58 -2.83
C ALA A 433 -3.46 12.50 -1.36
N GLY A 434 -3.47 13.66 -0.70
CA GLY A 434 -4.03 13.79 0.65
C GLY A 434 -3.19 13.12 1.73
N ALA A 435 -3.73 12.07 2.37
CA ALA A 435 -2.95 11.26 3.29
C ALA A 435 -1.92 10.38 2.56
N ASP A 436 -2.23 9.97 1.33
CA ASP A 436 -1.34 9.20 0.45
C ASP A 436 -0.32 10.12 -0.24
N ILE A 437 0.90 9.61 -0.39
CA ILE A 437 2.06 10.36 -0.88
C ILE A 437 2.61 9.75 -2.17
N ILE A 438 2.50 8.42 -2.37
CA ILE A 438 3.12 7.73 -3.50
C ILE A 438 2.08 6.88 -4.24
N LYS A 439 1.57 7.44 -5.33
CA LYS A 439 0.58 6.77 -6.19
C LYS A 439 1.07 5.41 -6.69
N ASN A 440 0.21 4.42 -6.55
CA ASN A 440 0.38 3.03 -6.96
C ASN A 440 1.54 2.29 -6.27
N ASP A 441 1.82 2.57 -4.99
CA ASP A 441 2.86 1.90 -4.20
C ASP A 441 2.33 0.73 -3.32
N GLY A 442 1.00 0.53 -3.27
CA GLY A 442 0.31 -0.47 -2.46
C GLY A 442 -0.01 -0.03 -1.02
N VAL A 443 0.24 1.22 -0.63
CA VAL A 443 -0.06 1.79 0.69
C VAL A 443 -1.30 2.67 0.60
N TYR A 444 -2.44 2.05 0.82
CA TYR A 444 -3.72 2.76 0.86
C TYR A 444 -3.80 3.63 2.11
N SER A 445 -4.03 4.93 1.93
CA SER A 445 -3.98 5.92 3.01
C SER A 445 -5.28 6.74 3.10
N GLY A 446 -5.52 7.36 4.25
CA GLY A 446 -6.64 8.28 4.45
C GLY A 446 -6.58 8.98 5.81
N TYR A 447 -7.06 10.22 5.91
CA TYR A 447 -7.22 10.89 7.21
C TYR A 447 -8.48 10.44 7.94
N PHE A 448 -8.45 10.45 9.28
CA PHE A 448 -9.63 10.34 10.13
C PHE A 448 -9.70 11.48 11.15
N PHE A 449 -10.92 11.98 11.35
CA PHE A 449 -11.22 13.08 12.28
C PHE A 449 -12.62 13.03 12.91
N LYS A 450 -13.48 12.07 12.56
CA LYS A 450 -14.89 11.98 13.01
C LYS A 450 -15.00 11.25 14.35
N PHE A 451 -14.39 11.82 15.39
CA PHE A 451 -14.42 11.26 16.73
C PHE A 451 -15.81 11.42 17.39
N SER A 452 -16.19 10.44 18.23
CA SER A 452 -17.44 10.43 18.99
C SER A 452 -17.29 10.89 20.46
N GLY A 453 -16.06 10.98 20.98
CA GLY A 453 -15.75 11.33 22.36
C GLY A 453 -14.26 11.25 22.68
N ASN A 454 -13.91 11.50 23.94
CA ASN A 454 -12.62 11.07 24.49
C ASN A 454 -12.71 9.58 24.83
N GLY A 455 -11.68 8.79 24.55
CA GLY A 455 -11.69 7.35 24.81
C GLY A 455 -10.68 6.55 24.00
N ARG A 456 -10.86 5.23 23.98
CA ARG A 456 -10.10 4.31 23.13
C ARG A 456 -10.88 4.04 21.84
N TYR A 457 -10.14 4.04 20.73
CA TYR A 457 -10.63 3.73 19.40
C TYR A 457 -9.80 2.59 18.83
N SER A 458 -10.44 1.54 18.34
CA SER A 458 -9.77 0.41 17.68
C SER A 458 -9.85 0.56 16.18
N LEU A 459 -8.73 0.36 15.48
CA LEU A 459 -8.66 0.36 14.03
C LEU A 459 -8.73 -1.08 13.51
N LYS A 460 -9.65 -1.30 12.56
CA LYS A 460 -9.69 -2.49 11.69
C LYS A 460 -9.63 -2.01 10.25
N VAL A 461 -8.90 -2.72 9.39
CA VAL A 461 -8.90 -2.48 7.95
C VAL A 461 -9.30 -3.74 7.23
N LYS A 462 -10.18 -3.60 6.24
CA LYS A 462 -10.65 -4.63 5.34
C LYS A 462 -10.21 -4.28 3.91
N ALA A 463 -9.35 -5.10 3.31
CA ALA A 463 -9.05 -5.03 1.88
C ALA A 463 -9.85 -6.08 1.12
N GLN A 464 -10.45 -5.70 0.00
CA GLN A 464 -11.20 -6.58 -0.89
C GLN A 464 -10.65 -6.50 -2.31
N GLY A 465 -10.19 -7.65 -2.82
CA GLY A 465 -9.83 -7.80 -4.22
C GLY A 465 -11.09 -7.89 -5.08
N ILE A 466 -11.10 -7.14 -6.19
CA ILE A 466 -12.12 -7.13 -7.22
C ILE A 466 -11.52 -7.82 -8.45
N GLU A 467 -12.17 -8.87 -8.92
CA GLU A 467 -11.76 -9.66 -10.08
C GLU A 467 -11.51 -8.75 -11.31
N LYS A 468 -10.44 -9.00 -12.08
CA LYS A 468 -9.98 -8.19 -13.24
C LYS A 468 -9.57 -6.74 -12.96
N VAL A 469 -9.89 -6.16 -11.81
CA VAL A 469 -9.46 -4.81 -11.41
C VAL A 469 -8.21 -4.87 -10.52
N THR A 470 -8.18 -5.81 -9.58
CA THR A 470 -7.10 -5.94 -8.60
C THR A 470 -5.91 -6.70 -9.19
N ARG A 471 -4.75 -6.04 -9.28
CA ARG A 471 -3.55 -6.52 -9.98
C ARG A 471 -2.28 -6.29 -9.15
N LEU A 472 -1.21 -6.98 -9.51
CA LEU A 472 0.12 -6.68 -8.98
C LEU A 472 0.77 -5.52 -9.73
N SER A 473 1.67 -4.81 -9.05
CA SER A 473 2.52 -3.77 -9.62
C SER A 473 3.93 -3.87 -9.06
N PHE A 474 4.86 -3.07 -9.58
CA PHE A 474 6.10 -2.77 -8.88
C PHE A 474 5.90 -1.61 -7.92
N ARG A 475 6.72 -1.57 -6.86
CA ARG A 475 6.81 -0.41 -5.98
C ARG A 475 7.39 0.78 -6.75
N LYS A 476 6.72 1.91 -6.63
CA LYS A 476 7.21 3.23 -7.03
C LYS A 476 7.78 3.94 -5.80
N GLY A 477 8.76 4.82 -6.03
CA GLY A 477 9.42 5.63 -4.99
C GLY A 477 10.34 4.86 -4.04
N ALA A 478 11.24 5.60 -3.39
CA ALA A 478 12.13 5.14 -2.32
C ALA A 478 12.85 3.83 -2.65
N ARG A 479 13.58 3.82 -3.77
CA ARG A 479 14.29 2.66 -4.29
C ARG A 479 15.58 3.07 -4.98
N ALA A 480 16.60 2.22 -4.90
CA ALA A 480 17.87 2.42 -5.58
C ALA A 480 17.69 2.67 -7.09
N TYR A 481 18.20 3.81 -7.58
CA TYR A 481 18.10 4.18 -9.00
C TYR A 481 18.79 3.16 -9.90
N TYR A 482 18.09 2.66 -10.92
CA TYR A 482 18.68 1.83 -11.97
C TYR A 482 19.37 2.72 -13.01
N ILE A 483 20.69 2.60 -13.12
CA ILE A 483 21.47 3.37 -14.09
C ILE A 483 21.38 2.68 -15.45
N PRO A 484 20.84 3.30 -16.53
CA PRO A 484 20.71 2.64 -17.82
C PRO A 484 22.05 2.29 -18.49
N GLY A 485 23.09 3.07 -18.19
CA GLY A 485 24.45 2.93 -18.71
C GLY A 485 25.27 4.18 -18.43
N TYR A 486 26.52 4.16 -18.86
CA TYR A 486 27.47 5.27 -18.67
C TYR A 486 28.02 5.77 -19.99
N HIS A 487 28.24 7.08 -20.11
CA HIS A 487 29.00 7.65 -21.21
C HIS A 487 30.50 7.69 -20.88
N GLU A 488 31.33 7.22 -21.81
CA GLU A 488 32.79 7.31 -21.72
C GLU A 488 33.40 7.42 -23.13
N ASN A 489 34.21 8.47 -23.36
CA ASN A 489 34.96 8.71 -24.59
C ASN A 489 34.11 8.74 -25.90
N GLY A 490 32.86 9.22 -25.85
CA GLY A 490 31.97 9.28 -27.02
C GLY A 490 31.12 8.02 -27.25
N TYR A 491 31.25 7.01 -26.38
CA TYR A 491 30.51 5.76 -26.44
C TYR A 491 29.62 5.60 -25.21
N ILE A 492 28.49 4.92 -25.36
CA ILE A 492 27.65 4.50 -24.24
C ILE A 492 27.92 3.04 -23.93
N PHE A 493 28.19 2.76 -22.66
CA PHE A 493 28.33 1.43 -22.10
C PHE A 493 27.04 1.11 -21.34
N PRO A 494 26.08 0.38 -21.94
CA PRO A 494 24.83 0.05 -21.25
C PRO A 494 25.10 -0.89 -20.08
N ASN A 495 24.35 -0.70 -19.00
CA ASN A 495 24.31 -1.69 -17.93
C ASN A 495 23.44 -2.88 -18.37
N PRO A 496 23.59 -4.06 -17.73
CA PRO A 496 22.70 -5.19 -17.98
C PRO A 496 21.25 -4.75 -17.79
N GLN A 497 20.40 -4.99 -18.79
CA GLN A 497 18.97 -4.70 -18.66
C GLN A 497 18.47 -5.39 -17.39
N LYS A 498 17.75 -4.63 -16.55
CA LYS A 498 17.03 -5.18 -15.40
C LYS A 498 16.24 -6.41 -15.88
N PRO A 499 16.37 -7.58 -15.25
CA PRO A 499 15.71 -8.79 -15.73
C PRO A 499 14.23 -8.49 -15.95
N PRO A 500 13.66 -8.81 -17.13
CA PRO A 500 12.24 -8.63 -17.34
C PRO A 500 11.52 -9.49 -16.31
N VAL A 501 10.79 -8.83 -15.42
CA VAL A 501 9.82 -9.53 -14.58
C VAL A 501 8.71 -10.03 -15.52
N SER A 502 8.12 -11.19 -15.22
CA SER A 502 7.16 -11.77 -16.17
C SER A 502 5.95 -10.84 -16.33
N GLU A 503 5.54 -10.60 -17.57
CA GLU A 503 4.22 -9.97 -17.86
C GLU A 503 3.07 -10.79 -17.24
N GLU A 504 3.29 -12.08 -17.00
CA GLU A 504 2.37 -12.95 -16.27
C GLU A 504 2.23 -12.57 -14.79
N ASP A 505 3.27 -11.98 -14.16
CA ASP A 505 3.19 -11.43 -12.79
C ASP A 505 2.43 -10.09 -12.78
N HIS A 506 2.52 -9.29 -13.86
CA HIS A 506 1.73 -8.06 -14.03
C HIS A 506 0.23 -8.32 -14.23
N GLN A 507 -0.10 -9.39 -14.95
CA GLN A 507 -1.46 -9.75 -15.33
C GLN A 507 -2.02 -10.94 -14.52
N SER A 508 -1.35 -11.37 -13.44
CA SER A 508 -1.90 -12.41 -12.58
C SER A 508 -3.16 -11.88 -11.91
N ASP A 509 -4.33 -12.26 -12.43
CA ASP A 509 -5.61 -11.94 -11.79
C ASP A 509 -5.56 -12.54 -10.39
N LEU A 510 -5.58 -11.67 -9.38
CA LEU A 510 -5.51 -12.07 -7.97
C LEU A 510 -6.83 -12.71 -7.52
N GLY A 511 -7.85 -12.66 -8.37
CA GLY A 511 -9.21 -13.08 -8.09
C GLY A 511 -9.87 -12.20 -7.04
N SER A 512 -11.11 -12.53 -6.71
CA SER A 512 -11.74 -11.94 -5.53
C SER A 512 -11.08 -12.47 -4.26
N PHE A 513 -10.68 -11.55 -3.37
CA PHE A 513 -10.23 -11.90 -2.03
C PHE A 513 -10.85 -10.95 -1.00
N THR A 514 -10.83 -11.37 0.26
CA THR A 514 -11.05 -10.45 1.38
C THR A 514 -10.02 -10.76 2.45
N ARG A 515 -9.43 -9.71 3.02
CA ARG A 515 -8.47 -9.75 4.12
C ARG A 515 -8.85 -8.68 5.12
N THR A 516 -8.80 -9.03 6.40
CA THR A 516 -9.05 -8.09 7.49
C THR A 516 -7.88 -8.15 8.46
N THR A 517 -7.42 -7.00 8.93
CA THR A 517 -6.36 -6.87 9.92
C THR A 517 -6.73 -5.80 10.94
N SER A 518 -6.09 -5.79 12.11
CA SER A 518 -6.18 -4.67 13.04
C SER A 518 -5.02 -3.73 12.82
N GLY A 519 -5.27 -2.43 12.88
CA GLY A 519 -4.25 -1.39 12.83
C GLY A 519 -3.86 -0.81 14.19
N GLY A 520 -4.23 -1.48 15.29
CA GLY A 520 -3.93 -1.06 16.66
C GLY A 520 -5.07 -0.30 17.35
N VAL A 521 -4.72 0.36 18.45
CA VAL A 521 -5.63 1.14 19.30
C VAL A 521 -5.09 2.55 19.49
N LEU A 522 -5.95 3.54 19.30
CA LEU A 522 -5.68 4.97 19.45
C LEU A 522 -6.35 5.49 20.72
N VAL A 523 -5.63 6.31 21.50
CA VAL A 523 -6.22 7.07 22.63
C VAL A 523 -6.53 8.50 22.20
N VAL A 524 -7.79 8.90 22.34
CA VAL A 524 -8.29 10.24 21.96
C VAL A 524 -8.60 11.06 23.20
N THR A 525 -8.10 12.29 23.24
CA THR A 525 -8.27 13.24 24.34
C THR A 525 -8.62 14.64 23.82
N GLY A 526 -8.98 15.56 24.71
CA GLY A 526 -9.10 16.99 24.38
C GLY A 526 -10.40 17.42 23.71
N MET A 527 -11.43 16.57 23.59
CA MET A 527 -12.77 17.05 23.21
C MET A 527 -13.34 18.03 24.23
N ILE A 528 -13.74 19.21 23.74
CA ILE A 528 -14.46 20.24 24.50
C ILE A 528 -15.62 20.72 23.60
N GLY A 529 -16.83 20.21 23.84
CA GLY A 529 -18.04 20.58 23.09
C GLY A 529 -18.40 19.62 21.93
N LEU A 530 -19.45 20.00 21.20
CA LEU A 530 -20.14 19.20 20.18
C LEU A 530 -19.78 19.57 18.72
N GLN A 531 -18.81 20.46 18.51
CA GLN A 531 -18.39 20.85 17.17
C GLN A 531 -17.34 19.86 16.62
N SER A 532 -17.71 19.18 15.53
CA SER A 532 -16.75 18.50 14.66
C SER A 532 -15.73 19.52 14.15
N PRO A 533 -14.42 19.30 14.33
CA PRO A 533 -13.42 20.23 13.80
C PRO A 533 -13.44 20.23 12.28
N SER A 534 -13.56 21.42 11.69
CA SER A 534 -13.40 21.64 10.26
C SER A 534 -11.91 21.80 9.94
N PHE A 535 -11.44 21.04 8.96
CA PHE A 535 -10.06 21.12 8.46
C PHE A 535 -10.08 21.61 7.02
N PRO A 536 -9.07 22.40 6.60
CA PRO A 536 -8.93 22.77 5.20
C PRO A 536 -8.64 21.53 4.34
N PRO A 537 -8.87 21.61 3.01
CA PRO A 537 -8.38 20.64 2.04
C PRO A 537 -6.86 20.43 2.16
N CYS A 538 -6.40 19.24 1.78
CA CYS A 538 -4.97 18.97 1.64
C CYS A 538 -4.33 19.81 0.52
N GLN A 539 -3.02 19.98 0.61
CA GLN A 539 -2.24 20.61 -0.46
C GLN A 539 -2.26 19.71 -1.71
N ILE A 540 -2.58 20.30 -2.88
CA ILE A 540 -2.36 19.65 -4.19
C ILE A 540 -0.85 19.51 -4.41
N THR A 541 -0.37 18.30 -4.70
CA THR A 541 1.06 18.03 -4.91
C THR A 541 1.38 17.48 -6.31
N ASP A 542 0.37 17.12 -7.09
CA ASP A 542 0.48 16.45 -8.39
C ASP A 542 -0.02 17.31 -9.56
N LEU A 543 -0.10 18.63 -9.36
CA LEU A 543 -0.41 19.58 -10.43
C LEU A 543 0.56 19.40 -11.60
N ASP A 544 -0.01 19.09 -12.76
CA ASP A 544 0.67 18.95 -14.03
C ASP A 544 0.12 19.95 -15.05
N ALA A 545 0.98 20.33 -16.00
CA ALA A 545 0.68 21.25 -17.09
C ALA A 545 1.22 20.67 -18.41
N ASN A 546 0.32 20.22 -19.27
CA ASN A 546 0.65 19.76 -20.62
C ASN A 546 0.33 20.85 -21.66
N ILE A 547 1.11 20.92 -22.74
CA ILE A 547 0.84 21.82 -23.86
C ILE A 547 0.18 21.02 -24.98
N GLU A 548 -1.03 21.43 -25.36
CA GLU A 548 -1.84 20.78 -26.39
C GLU A 548 -2.12 21.81 -27.50
N GLY A 549 -1.14 21.96 -28.39
CA GLY A 549 -1.17 22.94 -29.47
C GLY A 549 -1.02 24.37 -28.95
N GLU A 550 -2.12 25.12 -28.94
CA GLU A 550 -2.18 26.50 -28.40
C GLU A 550 -2.81 26.56 -27.00
N GLN A 551 -3.22 25.43 -26.43
CA GLN A 551 -3.84 25.35 -25.09
C GLN A 551 -2.87 24.76 -24.07
N VAL A 552 -3.03 25.16 -22.80
CA VAL A 552 -2.37 24.52 -21.66
C VAL A 552 -3.42 23.74 -20.88
N SER A 553 -3.27 22.42 -20.84
CA SER A 553 -4.10 21.51 -20.08
C SER A 553 -3.50 21.36 -18.68
N LEU A 554 -4.24 21.78 -17.65
CA LEU A 554 -3.86 21.59 -16.25
C LEU A 554 -4.61 20.40 -15.67
N SER A 555 -3.90 19.53 -14.94
CA SER A 555 -4.50 18.37 -14.27
C SER A 555 -3.91 18.17 -12.88
N TRP A 556 -4.72 17.74 -11.92
CA TRP A 556 -4.32 17.46 -10.54
C TRP A 556 -5.35 16.54 -9.88
N THR A 557 -4.99 15.91 -8.76
CA THR A 557 -5.95 15.16 -7.94
C THR A 557 -6.60 16.12 -6.94
N ALA A 558 -7.94 16.24 -6.99
CA ALA A 558 -8.68 17.08 -6.06
C ALA A 558 -8.59 16.51 -4.62
N PRO A 559 -8.21 17.33 -3.62
CA PRO A 559 -8.12 16.88 -2.22
C PRO A 559 -9.47 16.76 -1.50
N GLY A 560 -10.59 17.18 -2.12
CA GLY A 560 -11.89 17.22 -1.45
C GLY A 560 -12.05 18.41 -0.47
N GLU A 561 -13.18 18.46 0.23
CA GLU A 561 -13.59 19.61 1.06
C GLU A 561 -12.89 19.68 2.43
N HIS A 562 -12.61 18.54 3.05
CA HIS A 562 -12.04 18.40 4.38
C HIS A 562 -10.90 17.39 4.37
N VAL A 563 -9.65 17.85 4.56
CA VAL A 563 -8.43 17.05 4.39
C VAL A 563 -8.37 16.29 3.06
N ASP A 564 -8.71 15.00 3.05
CA ASP A 564 -8.79 14.12 1.87
C ASP A 564 -10.19 13.51 1.68
N GLN A 565 -11.21 14.11 2.29
CA GLN A 565 -12.61 13.67 2.25
C GLN A 565 -13.55 14.80 1.82
N GLY A 566 -14.52 14.48 0.96
CA GLY A 566 -15.59 15.40 0.54
C GLY A 566 -16.04 15.11 -0.89
N THR A 567 -16.90 15.96 -1.42
CA THR A 567 -17.22 15.94 -2.85
C THR A 567 -16.01 16.48 -3.64
N GLU A 568 -15.79 15.97 -4.84
CA GLU A 568 -14.69 16.46 -5.70
C GLU A 568 -14.96 17.92 -6.10
N GLY A 569 -14.09 18.83 -5.66
CA GLY A 569 -14.07 20.19 -6.19
C GLY A 569 -13.65 20.17 -7.65
N GLU A 570 -14.34 20.94 -8.49
CA GLU A 570 -14.23 20.90 -9.96
C GLU A 570 -12.78 20.92 -10.47
N VAL A 571 -12.53 20.15 -11.54
CA VAL A 571 -11.38 20.36 -12.42
C VAL A 571 -11.55 21.70 -13.12
N VAL A 572 -10.91 22.75 -12.60
CA VAL A 572 -10.91 24.09 -13.22
C VAL A 572 -10.00 24.06 -14.46
N THR A 573 -10.57 23.71 -15.60
CA THR A 573 -9.88 23.83 -16.89
C THR A 573 -9.62 25.31 -17.18
N LEU A 574 -8.36 25.73 -17.07
CA LEU A 574 -7.93 27.13 -17.17
C LEU A 574 -7.90 27.68 -18.62
N ALA A 575 -8.87 27.25 -19.44
CA ALA A 575 -8.98 27.52 -20.87
C ALA A 575 -9.52 28.93 -21.23
N GLU A 576 -9.84 29.74 -20.22
CA GLU A 576 -10.37 31.10 -20.38
C GLU A 576 -9.30 32.17 -20.13
N ALA A 577 -8.49 32.06 -19.06
CA ALA A 577 -7.47 33.07 -18.70
C ALA A 577 -6.38 33.26 -19.77
N LEU A 578 -6.06 32.22 -20.55
CA LEU A 578 -5.12 32.31 -21.67
C LEU A 578 -5.72 33.01 -22.91
N ARG A 579 -7.06 33.11 -22.99
CA ARG A 579 -7.76 33.68 -24.15
C ARG A 579 -7.78 35.21 -24.13
N ASP A 580 -7.77 35.82 -22.94
CA ASP A 580 -7.78 37.27 -22.73
C ASP A 580 -6.37 37.92 -22.70
N GLY A 581 -5.34 37.18 -23.13
CA GLY A 581 -4.06 37.76 -23.49
C GLY A 581 -3.03 37.94 -22.36
N CYS A 582 -3.20 37.28 -21.21
CA CYS A 582 -2.16 37.16 -20.18
C CYS A 582 -0.89 36.50 -20.75
N ARG A 583 0.06 37.31 -21.25
CA ARG A 583 1.37 36.86 -21.76
C ARG A 583 2.48 37.25 -20.79
N GLY A 584 3.28 36.26 -20.38
CA GLY A 584 4.43 36.43 -19.48
C GLY A 584 4.23 35.77 -18.12
N TYR A 585 5.32 35.26 -17.53
CA TYR A 585 5.29 34.48 -16.28
C TYR A 585 4.81 35.32 -15.08
N SER A 586 5.28 36.56 -14.96
CA SER A 586 4.87 37.51 -13.91
C SER A 586 3.43 37.99 -14.05
N THR A 587 2.88 37.97 -15.27
CA THR A 587 1.51 38.39 -15.57
C THR A 587 0.52 37.26 -15.32
N LEU A 588 0.91 36.00 -15.52
CA LEU A 588 0.06 34.84 -15.29
C LEU A 588 -0.31 34.66 -13.81
N LEU A 589 0.67 34.83 -12.90
CA LEU A 589 0.46 34.76 -11.45
C LEU A 589 -0.57 35.79 -10.96
N ASN A 590 -0.44 37.04 -11.40
CA ASN A 590 -1.40 38.09 -11.04
C ASN A 590 -2.79 37.82 -11.68
N CYS A 591 -2.86 37.39 -12.95
CA CYS A 591 -4.13 36.99 -13.58
C CYS A 591 -4.83 35.85 -12.81
N LEU A 592 -4.06 34.91 -12.23
CA LEU A 592 -4.58 33.80 -11.41
C LEU A 592 -5.08 34.26 -10.04
N GLU A 593 -4.35 35.15 -9.36
CA GLU A 593 -4.80 35.75 -8.10
C GLU A 593 -6.07 36.59 -8.31
N ASP A 594 -6.12 37.43 -9.35
CA ASP A 594 -7.30 38.24 -9.67
C ASP A 594 -8.53 37.36 -9.99
N TYR A 595 -8.38 36.32 -10.83
CA TYR A 595 -9.49 35.40 -11.17
C TYR A 595 -9.95 34.56 -9.96
N ALA A 596 -9.07 34.24 -9.02
CA ALA A 596 -9.45 33.59 -7.76
C ALA A 596 -10.22 34.56 -6.83
N ASN A 597 -9.75 35.80 -6.70
CA ASN A 597 -10.36 36.84 -5.89
C ASN A 597 -11.76 37.24 -6.40
N GLU A 598 -11.98 37.27 -7.72
CA GLU A 598 -13.30 37.59 -8.30
C GLU A 598 -14.37 36.55 -7.95
N ARG A 599 -14.00 35.27 -7.74
CA ARG A 599 -14.95 34.20 -7.37
C ARG A 599 -15.24 34.09 -5.87
N GLU A 600 -14.41 34.66 -4.98
CA GLU A 600 -14.74 34.72 -3.53
C GLU A 600 -15.99 35.56 -3.23
N GLY A 601 -16.43 36.40 -4.17
CA GLY A 601 -17.59 37.27 -4.02
C GLY A 601 -18.97 36.63 -4.28
N GLU A 602 -19.05 35.48 -4.96
CA GLU A 602 -20.34 34.87 -5.30
C GLU A 602 -20.84 33.91 -4.22
N THR A 603 -21.75 34.39 -3.37
CA THR A 603 -22.52 33.53 -2.45
C THR A 603 -23.24 32.42 -3.20
N VAL A 604 -22.79 31.19 -2.94
CA VAL A 604 -23.38 29.93 -3.39
C VAL A 604 -24.91 29.96 -3.28
N ARG A 605 -25.60 29.92 -4.42
CA ARG A 605 -27.02 29.56 -4.47
C ARG A 605 -27.12 28.06 -4.67
N GLU A 606 -27.61 27.37 -3.65
CA GLU A 606 -28.00 25.97 -3.73
C GLU A 606 -28.84 25.69 -4.98
N LYS A 607 -28.41 24.71 -5.78
CA LYS A 607 -29.32 23.93 -6.61
C LYS A 607 -29.36 22.51 -6.04
N GLN A 608 -30.47 22.20 -5.39
CA GLN A 608 -30.75 20.83 -4.95
C GLN A 608 -30.82 19.88 -6.15
N VAL A 609 -30.36 18.65 -5.89
CA VAL A 609 -30.35 17.53 -6.83
C VAL A 609 -31.73 17.26 -7.41
N ALA A 610 -31.79 17.07 -8.74
CA ALA A 610 -32.86 16.31 -9.38
C ALA A 610 -32.28 15.47 -10.53
N THR A 611 -32.46 14.16 -10.41
CA THR A 611 -32.24 13.15 -11.45
C THR A 611 -33.10 13.41 -12.69
N SER A 612 -32.57 13.08 -13.87
CA SER A 612 -33.29 12.74 -15.13
C SER A 612 -34.44 13.66 -15.59
N GLY A 613 -34.25 14.40 -16.68
CA GLY A 613 -35.36 15.02 -17.41
C GLY A 613 -34.93 15.97 -18.53
N GLU A 614 -35.11 15.54 -19.78
CA GLU A 614 -34.96 16.36 -20.99
C GLU A 614 -35.75 17.68 -20.92
N ARG A 615 -35.20 18.75 -21.53
CA ARG A 615 -36.01 19.85 -22.07
C ARG A 615 -35.49 20.31 -23.43
N THR A 616 -36.28 19.96 -24.44
CA THR A 616 -36.09 20.36 -25.84
C THR A 616 -36.26 21.85 -26.08
N PHE A 617 -35.53 22.38 -27.08
CA PHE A 617 -35.88 23.61 -27.79
C PHE A 617 -36.25 23.29 -29.25
N GLN A 618 -37.28 23.96 -29.77
CA GLN A 618 -37.84 23.68 -31.10
C GLN A 618 -37.03 24.30 -32.25
N PRO A 619 -36.93 23.63 -33.42
CA PRO A 619 -36.42 24.25 -34.64
C PRO A 619 -37.50 25.09 -35.34
N LEU A 620 -37.07 26.18 -36.00
CA LEU A 620 -37.94 27.04 -36.80
C LEU A 620 -38.37 26.32 -38.10
N ALA A 621 -39.67 26.31 -38.37
CA ALA A 621 -40.28 25.36 -39.30
C ALA A 621 -40.22 25.75 -40.79
N MET A 622 -40.14 24.75 -41.68
CA MET A 622 -40.89 24.73 -42.94
C MET A 622 -41.38 23.32 -43.33
N LEU A 623 -42.70 23.13 -43.21
CA LEU A 623 -43.61 22.40 -44.12
C LEU A 623 -43.22 21.00 -44.67
N GLN A 624 -43.81 19.98 -44.03
CA GLN A 624 -44.28 18.70 -44.62
C GLN A 624 -45.25 18.93 -45.81
N MET A 625 -45.56 18.02 -46.77
CA MET A 625 -45.41 16.55 -47.02
C MET A 625 -45.56 16.33 -48.58
N PRO A 626 -45.54 15.10 -49.21
CA PRO A 626 -45.51 13.73 -48.67
C PRO A 626 -44.43 12.78 -49.26
N ALA A 627 -44.38 11.56 -48.72
CA ALA A 627 -43.36 10.54 -49.02
C ALA A 627 -43.50 9.81 -50.38
N VAL A 628 -42.35 9.43 -50.94
CA VAL A 628 -42.21 8.31 -51.90
C VAL A 628 -41.20 7.33 -51.30
N SER A 629 -41.65 6.12 -51.00
CA SER A 629 -40.85 5.10 -50.30
C SER A 629 -39.80 4.47 -51.22
N LYS A 630 -38.52 4.77 -50.98
CA LYS A 630 -37.44 3.84 -51.32
C LYS A 630 -37.24 2.89 -50.14
N ALA A 631 -37.47 1.60 -50.36
CA ALA A 631 -37.26 0.57 -49.36
C ALA A 631 -35.76 0.47 -49.01
N THR A 632 -35.42 0.84 -47.78
CA THR A 632 -34.09 0.66 -47.19
C THR A 632 -33.84 -0.79 -46.83
N LEU A 633 -32.59 -1.23 -46.91
CA LEU A 633 -32.17 -2.57 -46.48
C LEU A 633 -32.09 -2.61 -44.95
N ASN A 634 -32.71 -3.61 -44.34
CA ASN A 634 -32.79 -3.78 -42.88
C ASN A 634 -31.56 -4.56 -42.34
N PRO A 635 -30.82 -4.05 -41.33
CA PRO A 635 -29.68 -4.75 -40.73
C PRO A 635 -30.06 -6.01 -39.94
N GLY A 636 -31.28 -6.08 -39.37
CA GLY A 636 -31.77 -7.17 -38.52
C GLY A 636 -31.46 -6.97 -37.04
N HIS A 637 -32.20 -7.69 -36.18
CA HIS A 637 -32.16 -7.49 -34.71
C HIS A 637 -31.03 -8.25 -34.03
N PHE A 638 -30.58 -7.75 -32.88
CA PHE A 638 -29.59 -8.40 -32.02
C PHE A 638 -30.05 -8.43 -30.55
N ASP A 639 -30.16 -9.63 -29.99
CA ASP A 639 -30.77 -9.90 -28.67
C ASP A 639 -29.77 -10.15 -27.53
N GLY A 640 -28.47 -10.19 -27.86
CA GLY A 640 -27.37 -10.47 -26.92
C GLY A 640 -26.93 -11.94 -26.80
N LYS A 641 -27.48 -12.89 -27.57
CA LYS A 641 -27.12 -14.33 -27.41
C LYS A 641 -26.18 -14.88 -28.49
N GLY A 642 -26.07 -14.18 -29.62
CA GLY A 642 -25.16 -14.51 -30.72
C GLY A 642 -23.77 -13.88 -30.60
N ALA A 643 -22.84 -14.30 -31.47
CA ALA A 643 -21.52 -13.69 -31.58
C ALA A 643 -21.63 -12.27 -32.14
N TRP A 644 -21.41 -11.25 -31.30
CA TRP A 644 -21.53 -9.84 -31.69
C TRP A 644 -20.69 -9.46 -32.92
N GLU A 645 -19.42 -9.87 -32.98
CA GLU A 645 -18.50 -9.61 -34.10
C GLU A 645 -19.09 -9.95 -35.48
N THR A 646 -19.81 -11.08 -35.56
CA THR A 646 -20.50 -11.54 -36.78
C THR A 646 -21.70 -10.68 -37.13
N TYR A 647 -22.41 -10.16 -36.12
CA TYR A 647 -23.53 -9.24 -36.29
C TYR A 647 -23.04 -7.84 -36.71
N TYR A 648 -22.07 -7.27 -36.00
CA TYR A 648 -21.58 -5.92 -36.25
C TYR A 648 -20.87 -5.78 -37.61
N THR A 649 -20.10 -6.80 -38.02
CA THR A 649 -19.53 -6.87 -39.38
C THR A 649 -20.62 -6.83 -40.47
N ARG A 650 -21.76 -7.49 -40.25
CA ARG A 650 -22.91 -7.46 -41.18
C ARG A 650 -23.60 -6.10 -41.17
N PHE A 651 -23.81 -5.51 -39.99
CA PHE A 651 -24.41 -4.18 -39.82
C PHE A 651 -23.67 -3.12 -40.63
N ARG A 652 -22.34 -3.04 -40.50
CA ARG A 652 -21.50 -2.06 -41.21
C ARG A 652 -21.56 -2.17 -42.73
N MET A 653 -21.72 -3.37 -43.30
CA MET A 653 -21.89 -3.54 -44.75
C MET A 653 -23.21 -2.96 -45.27
N VAL A 654 -24.28 -3.00 -44.47
CA VAL A 654 -25.59 -2.42 -44.82
C VAL A 654 -25.55 -0.89 -44.74
N ALA A 655 -24.89 -0.33 -43.72
CA ALA A 655 -24.68 1.11 -43.57
C ALA A 655 -23.97 1.73 -44.78
N MET A 656 -22.89 1.10 -45.26
CA MET A 656 -22.15 1.55 -46.45
C MET A 656 -22.98 1.49 -47.74
N ALA A 657 -23.89 0.53 -47.88
CA ALA A 657 -24.77 0.42 -49.05
C ALA A 657 -25.92 1.44 -49.03
N ASN A 658 -26.47 1.74 -47.85
CA ASN A 658 -27.51 2.76 -47.65
C ASN A 658 -26.95 4.21 -47.63
N ARG A 659 -25.63 4.39 -47.48
CA ARG A 659 -24.90 5.68 -47.37
C ARG A 659 -25.25 6.50 -46.13
N TRP A 660 -25.39 5.85 -44.97
CA TRP A 660 -25.59 6.55 -43.70
C TRP A 660 -24.34 7.31 -43.25
N HIS A 661 -24.57 8.42 -42.56
CA HIS A 661 -23.56 9.23 -41.85
C HIS A 661 -23.62 9.01 -40.34
N THR A 662 -22.53 9.32 -39.61
CA THR A 662 -22.19 8.81 -38.27
C THR A 662 -23.31 8.81 -37.24
N GLN A 663 -24.10 9.89 -37.16
CA GLN A 663 -25.23 10.01 -36.21
C GLN A 663 -26.45 9.17 -36.61
N GLU A 664 -26.75 9.08 -37.90
CA GLU A 664 -27.83 8.23 -38.41
C GLU A 664 -27.45 6.75 -38.29
N GLU A 665 -26.16 6.42 -38.48
CA GLU A 665 -25.63 5.07 -38.27
C GLU A 665 -25.75 4.64 -36.80
N ALA A 666 -25.51 5.54 -35.84
CA ALA A 666 -25.67 5.29 -34.41
C ALA A 666 -27.15 5.04 -34.03
N VAL A 667 -28.06 5.88 -34.52
CA VAL A 667 -29.52 5.73 -34.29
C VAL A 667 -30.05 4.43 -34.92
N GLN A 668 -29.59 4.04 -36.12
CA GLN A 668 -29.98 2.77 -36.75
C GLN A 668 -29.37 1.55 -36.04
N LEU A 669 -28.18 1.68 -35.43
CA LEU A 669 -27.59 0.63 -34.60
C LEU A 669 -28.40 0.44 -33.31
N ALA A 670 -28.74 1.52 -32.62
CA ALA A 670 -29.56 1.51 -31.41
C ALA A 670 -30.96 0.90 -31.67
N ALA A 671 -31.63 1.32 -32.74
CA ALA A 671 -32.96 0.81 -33.11
C ALA A 671 -32.98 -0.68 -33.52
N ALA A 672 -31.82 -1.30 -33.74
CA ALA A 672 -31.69 -2.71 -34.11
C ALA A 672 -31.44 -3.65 -32.91
N LEU A 673 -31.43 -3.13 -31.67
CA LEU A 673 -31.16 -3.91 -30.47
C LEU A 673 -32.45 -4.37 -29.79
N GLU A 674 -32.44 -5.58 -29.25
CA GLU A 674 -33.55 -6.18 -28.50
C GLU A 674 -33.03 -6.87 -27.23
N GLY A 675 -33.93 -7.23 -26.30
CA GLY A 675 -33.58 -8.03 -25.12
C GLY A 675 -32.43 -7.45 -24.29
N ASP A 676 -31.44 -8.29 -23.96
CA ASP A 676 -30.33 -7.88 -23.09
C ASP A 676 -29.36 -6.90 -23.77
N ALA A 677 -29.40 -6.79 -25.10
CA ALA A 677 -28.64 -5.82 -25.88
C ALA A 677 -29.37 -4.47 -25.99
N LEU A 678 -30.71 -4.46 -26.00
CA LEU A 678 -31.48 -3.22 -25.80
C LEU A 678 -31.26 -2.67 -24.39
N ASN A 679 -31.16 -3.57 -23.40
CA ASN A 679 -30.75 -3.24 -22.03
C ASN A 679 -29.27 -2.79 -21.92
N ALA A 680 -28.54 -2.68 -23.03
CA ALA A 680 -27.24 -2.00 -23.06
C ALA A 680 -27.38 -0.51 -23.38
N LEU A 681 -28.41 -0.09 -24.13
CA LEU A 681 -28.63 1.33 -24.45
C LEU A 681 -28.96 2.18 -23.22
N THR A 682 -29.44 1.56 -22.14
CA THR A 682 -29.68 2.24 -20.85
C THR A 682 -28.39 2.73 -20.17
N ASP A 683 -27.23 2.29 -20.65
CA ASP A 683 -25.93 2.54 -20.05
C ASP A 683 -25.14 3.63 -20.83
N PHE A 684 -25.75 4.26 -21.85
CA PHE A 684 -25.14 5.29 -22.71
C PHE A 684 -25.94 6.60 -22.70
N GLY A 685 -25.22 7.73 -22.64
CA GLY A 685 -25.80 9.08 -22.65
C GLY A 685 -26.26 9.54 -24.03
N GLU A 686 -27.05 10.62 -24.09
CA GLU A 686 -27.62 11.15 -25.34
C GLU A 686 -26.56 11.52 -26.40
N GLU A 687 -25.39 12.04 -25.99
CA GLU A 687 -24.29 12.34 -26.93
C GLU A 687 -23.53 11.08 -27.37
N GLU A 688 -23.46 10.04 -26.53
CA GLU A 688 -22.78 8.77 -26.82
C GLU A 688 -23.62 7.86 -27.74
N LEU A 689 -24.95 7.91 -27.57
CA LEU A 689 -25.92 7.24 -28.45
C LEU A 689 -25.97 7.82 -29.87
N LEU A 690 -25.37 9.00 -30.09
CA LEU A 690 -25.20 9.64 -31.39
C LEU A 690 -23.85 9.29 -32.05
N GLU A 691 -22.98 8.54 -31.39
CA GLU A 691 -21.68 8.12 -31.93
C GLU A 691 -21.61 6.60 -32.14
N VAL A 692 -21.67 6.16 -33.39
CA VAL A 692 -21.75 4.73 -33.75
C VAL A 692 -20.54 3.91 -33.30
N GLY A 693 -19.35 4.54 -33.18
CA GLY A 693 -18.14 3.87 -32.70
C GLY A 693 -18.25 3.50 -31.21
N THR A 694 -18.78 4.42 -30.42
CA THR A 694 -18.94 4.30 -28.96
C THR A 694 -20.03 3.27 -28.63
N LEU A 695 -21.19 3.37 -29.30
CA LEU A 695 -22.26 2.38 -29.16
C LEU A 695 -21.84 0.97 -29.63
N ALA A 696 -21.06 0.85 -30.70
CA ALA A 696 -20.59 -0.44 -31.17
C ALA A 696 -19.59 -1.10 -30.20
N ALA A 697 -18.60 -0.35 -29.73
CA ALA A 697 -17.59 -0.85 -28.79
C ALA A 697 -18.22 -1.35 -27.48
N ALA A 698 -19.29 -0.72 -27.03
CA ALA A 698 -20.07 -1.14 -25.86
C ALA A 698 -20.73 -2.53 -26.02
N LEU A 699 -21.39 -2.75 -27.15
CA LEU A 699 -22.07 -4.01 -27.45
C LEU A 699 -21.07 -5.14 -27.73
N GLU A 700 -19.91 -4.78 -28.28
CA GLU A 700 -18.74 -5.65 -28.42
C GLU A 700 -18.26 -6.18 -27.06
N GLN A 701 -18.12 -5.28 -26.07
CA GLN A 701 -17.79 -5.68 -24.70
C GLN A 701 -18.86 -6.58 -24.07
N ARG A 702 -20.14 -6.25 -24.23
CA ARG A 702 -21.23 -6.96 -23.53
C ARG A 702 -21.46 -8.38 -24.04
N PHE A 703 -21.15 -8.67 -25.32
CA PHE A 703 -21.57 -9.93 -25.95
C PHE A 703 -20.48 -10.78 -26.61
N VAL A 704 -19.27 -10.25 -26.86
CA VAL A 704 -18.15 -11.10 -27.32
C VAL A 704 -17.62 -12.01 -26.20
N CYS A 705 -17.72 -11.59 -24.93
CA CYS A 705 -17.15 -12.35 -23.81
C CYS A 705 -18.00 -13.52 -23.28
N VAL A 706 -19.30 -13.61 -23.60
CA VAL A 706 -20.15 -14.73 -23.13
C VAL A 706 -19.80 -16.05 -23.85
N GLN A 707 -19.24 -16.00 -25.06
CA GLN A 707 -19.11 -17.18 -25.92
C GLN A 707 -17.81 -18.00 -25.77
N ARG A 708 -16.80 -17.58 -24.99
CA ARG A 708 -15.49 -18.27 -24.98
C ARG A 708 -15.27 -19.38 -23.95
N ILE A 709 -16.12 -19.57 -22.93
CA ILE A 709 -15.98 -20.69 -21.97
C ILE A 709 -17.34 -21.35 -21.64
N HIS A 710 -17.91 -22.04 -22.63
CA HIS A 710 -18.85 -23.15 -22.40
C HIS A 710 -18.49 -24.43 -23.18
N SER A 711 -17.40 -24.42 -23.97
CA SER A 711 -17.09 -25.48 -24.95
C SER A 711 -15.58 -25.78 -25.10
N GLY A 712 -14.77 -25.43 -24.10
CA GLY A 712 -13.30 -25.61 -24.10
C GLY A 712 -12.78 -26.94 -23.54
N HIS A 713 -13.65 -27.84 -23.05
CA HIS A 713 -13.38 -29.23 -22.62
C HIS A 713 -14.74 -29.96 -22.73
N GLN A 714 -14.92 -31.11 -23.39
CA GLN A 714 -13.98 -32.20 -23.62
C GLN A 714 -13.91 -32.63 -25.10
N THR A 715 -12.74 -32.49 -25.70
CA THR A 715 -12.26 -33.36 -26.79
C THR A 715 -11.43 -34.48 -26.17
N ALA A 716 -11.83 -35.76 -26.33
CA ALA A 716 -10.94 -36.96 -26.36
C ALA A 716 -11.66 -38.33 -26.20
N VAL A 717 -12.64 -38.67 -27.05
CA VAL A 717 -12.97 -40.06 -27.48
C VAL A 717 -13.64 -39.93 -28.85
N GLY A 718 -13.34 -40.69 -29.91
CA GLY A 718 -12.33 -41.73 -30.15
C GLY A 718 -12.28 -42.05 -31.66
N GLU A 719 -11.37 -42.92 -32.08
CA GLU A 719 -11.14 -43.26 -33.49
C GLU A 719 -12.19 -44.24 -34.08
N ALA A 720 -12.35 -44.16 -35.40
CA ALA A 720 -12.60 -45.25 -36.35
C ALA A 720 -13.89 -46.12 -36.28
N ASN A 721 -14.17 -46.71 -37.45
CA ASN A 721 -15.31 -47.55 -37.81
C ASN A 721 -15.48 -48.85 -36.99
N SER A 722 -16.69 -49.41 -37.13
CA SER A 722 -17.17 -50.79 -36.85
C SER A 722 -17.33 -51.24 -35.40
#